data_AF-A0A161XRJ4-F1
#
_entry.id   AF-A0A161XRJ4-F1
#
_cell.length_a   1.000
_cell.length_b   1.000
_cell.length_c   1.000
_cell.angle_alpha   90.00
_cell.angle_beta   90.00
_cell.angle_gamma   90.00
#
_symmetry.space_group_name_H-M   'P 1'
#
loop_
_entity.id
_entity.type
_entity.pdbx_description
1 polymer ?
#
loop_
_entity_poly.entity_id
_entity_poly.type
_entity_poly.pdbx_seq_one_letter_code
_entity_poly.pdbx_strand_id
1 'polypeptide(L)'
;MTKQTSVKVLRSILTASGFAIIAFFVYLLFKQLNDFTGYAADDYLYHFFYRGEWPTRHLSGIHSLSQLVQSIQIHTRINNGRFVAHTGVQLFMQLPKSAYNVANSIVFVLVGLLIDIHVFGSLKKLRVSYFALTFALMWWCLPDYGTSILWLSGGFNYLWVVLVYLSYLLPYRFNYHAKHPRLMFAGMLILGFLAGGTNENTAPLTLFVALSLTVYDWSRSKGQLAWKWAGGLAGACSFYTVVTSGSKQITKRGSQFELGNIVSFTMKYSGALILFTALFLAYMYWHHHAYGHTFKWADNRDYFSALFYFIGGLLGIAVLIVSPEIVSRVFFGPNIYFITAILILLADHAGLRRWSLLDRLTPTLVAGVMLFAGIPGYNAAVSSLHTSYTYWKAGDTICRRAAKHNIAHAAVPGMQPVNDSHNAYLTQTYVSPGKPSKQWFNVWMAAYYGLKTVTVDNGLHPAKVPLNKNGITWQTQHVLTLAYHGWTSLIKPITAKAAAPETATIRYVNSNGKQVGTETISGTAGTTCSLSHVSVNGYKTLANNPQTYTFTTAANQIVTVSVKDVGVTTSATILYRVKKTGKIVGREPINGRVGQTYDISNGSTTGYTTDDTNRESYKFTSAPGQTVTRWVHPASQIITIAFLRNGTLVRTKKAAVETGHSFKLKPPFGYRLAKNQQSRYTVPKQGLGTITVKVRRLKLWVRLMKNGNLQLVLIGIVIFLVCDTFIAIRQRRDSADLALSAKLQQDIATDENKKPAKSIDAK
;
A
#
# COMPACT_ATOMS: atom_id res chain seq x y z
N MET A 1 17.35 37.97 -33.27
CA MET A 1 16.73 36.70 -32.85
C MET A 1 15.26 36.72 -33.25
N THR A 2 14.81 35.85 -34.16
CA THR A 2 13.43 35.89 -34.69
C THR A 2 12.41 35.37 -33.67
N LYS A 3 11.17 35.86 -33.73
CA LYS A 3 10.04 35.51 -32.84
C LYS A 3 9.84 33.99 -32.69
N GLN A 4 10.12 33.23 -33.75
CA GLN A 4 10.04 31.77 -33.79
C GLN A 4 11.14 31.07 -32.95
N THR A 5 12.34 31.64 -32.91
CA THR A 5 13.44 31.15 -32.04
C THR A 5 13.11 31.40 -30.57
N SER A 6 12.56 32.57 -30.23
CA SER A 6 12.14 32.91 -28.86
C SER A 6 11.03 31.99 -28.35
N VAL A 7 10.02 31.68 -29.17
CA VAL A 7 8.94 30.74 -28.80
C VAL A 7 9.46 29.32 -28.58
N LYS A 8 10.40 28.85 -29.40
CA LYS A 8 11.00 27.52 -29.27
C LYS A 8 11.83 27.40 -27.97
N VAL A 9 12.62 28.43 -27.67
CA VAL A 9 13.41 28.51 -26.43
C VAL A 9 12.49 28.53 -25.20
N LEU A 10 11.44 29.36 -25.20
CA LEU A 10 10.48 29.44 -24.10
C LEU A 10 9.79 28.08 -23.86
N ARG A 11 9.36 27.39 -24.91
CA ARG A 11 8.73 26.06 -24.80
C ARG A 11 9.67 25.01 -24.23
N SER A 12 10.94 25.04 -24.61
CA SER A 12 11.97 24.16 -24.05
C SER A 12 12.22 24.43 -22.57
N ILE A 13 12.29 25.71 -22.17
CA ILE A 13 12.44 26.12 -20.76
C ILE A 13 11.24 25.66 -19.92
N LEU A 14 10.01 25.89 -20.39
CA LEU A 14 8.79 25.45 -19.70
C LEU A 14 8.72 23.94 -19.53
N THR A 15 9.13 23.19 -20.56
CA THR A 15 9.15 21.72 -20.52
C THR A 15 10.17 21.22 -19.51
N ALA A 16 11.41 21.73 -19.55
CA ALA A 16 12.45 21.39 -18.59
C ALA A 16 12.05 21.73 -17.15
N SER A 17 11.43 22.90 -16.95
CA SER A 17 10.90 23.33 -15.65
C SER A 17 9.80 22.38 -15.15
N GLY A 18 8.87 21.99 -16.02
CA GLY A 18 7.82 21.02 -15.67
C GLY A 18 8.37 19.67 -15.23
N PHE A 19 9.40 19.15 -15.92
CA PHE A 19 10.10 17.93 -15.50
C PHE A 19 10.77 18.08 -14.15
N ALA A 20 11.51 19.17 -13.94
CA ALA A 20 12.20 19.45 -12.68
C ALA A 20 11.21 19.54 -11.51
N ILE A 21 10.08 20.22 -11.70
CA ILE A 21 9.02 20.35 -10.68
C ILE A 21 8.44 18.98 -10.32
N ILE A 22 8.06 18.16 -11.30
CA ILE A 22 7.50 16.82 -11.02
C ILE A 22 8.55 15.93 -10.34
N ALA A 23 9.78 15.90 -10.86
CA ALA A 23 10.86 15.10 -10.30
C ALA A 23 11.14 15.47 -8.84
N PHE A 24 11.25 16.77 -8.56
CA PHE A 24 11.49 17.27 -7.21
C PHE A 24 10.31 16.98 -6.28
N PHE A 25 9.08 17.20 -6.74
CA PHE A 25 7.88 16.93 -5.97
C PHE A 25 7.74 15.45 -5.61
N VAL A 26 7.91 14.55 -6.58
CA VAL A 26 7.88 13.10 -6.36
C VAL A 26 9.02 12.66 -5.44
N TYR A 27 10.22 13.22 -5.63
CA TYR A 27 11.35 12.98 -4.74
C TYR A 27 11.01 13.32 -3.29
N LEU A 28 10.43 14.50 -3.04
CA LEU A 28 10.08 14.92 -1.68
C LEU A 28 9.05 13.99 -1.02
N LEU A 29 7.98 13.65 -1.74
CA LEU A 29 6.94 12.75 -1.23
C LEU A 29 7.52 11.37 -0.92
N PHE A 30 8.27 10.79 -1.86
CA PHE A 30 8.82 9.47 -1.69
C PHE A 30 9.94 9.43 -0.63
N LYS A 31 10.75 10.49 -0.51
CA LYS A 31 11.75 10.63 0.54
C LYS A 31 11.11 10.64 1.93
N GLN A 32 9.97 11.31 2.09
CA GLN A 32 9.23 11.31 3.36
C GLN A 32 8.86 9.90 3.81
N LEU A 33 8.41 9.04 2.86
CA LEU A 33 8.10 7.65 3.16
C LEU A 33 9.35 6.84 3.55
N ASN A 34 10.48 7.05 2.85
CA ASN A 34 11.75 6.40 3.20
C ASN A 34 12.27 6.81 4.58
N ASP A 35 12.17 8.10 4.92
CA ASP A 35 12.60 8.62 6.22
C ASP A 35 11.81 8.00 7.39
N PHE A 36 10.55 7.59 7.16
CA PHE A 36 9.73 6.86 8.13
C PHE A 36 9.80 5.33 8.00
N THR A 37 10.75 4.79 7.24
CA THR A 37 10.96 3.34 7.14
C THR A 37 12.21 2.92 7.91
N GLY A 38 12.03 2.22 9.02
CA GLY A 38 13.10 1.65 9.82
C GLY A 38 13.70 0.38 9.22
N TYR A 39 14.65 -0.23 9.93
CA TYR A 39 15.17 -1.55 9.59
C TYR A 39 14.15 -2.65 9.90
N ALA A 40 14.07 -3.67 9.04
CA ALA A 40 13.16 -4.81 9.18
C ALA A 40 13.80 -6.10 8.65
N ALA A 41 13.27 -7.24 9.09
CA ALA A 41 13.71 -8.57 8.65
C ALA A 41 15.24 -8.74 8.57
N ASP A 42 15.77 -9.03 7.37
CA ASP A 42 17.18 -9.34 7.12
C ASP A 42 18.13 -8.14 7.09
N ASP A 43 17.61 -6.93 7.33
CA ASP A 43 18.43 -5.72 7.35
C ASP A 43 19.56 -5.82 8.39
N TYR A 44 19.28 -6.37 9.58
CA TYR A 44 20.29 -6.54 10.64
C TYR A 44 21.36 -7.58 10.30
N LEU A 45 21.00 -8.64 9.58
CA LEU A 45 21.92 -9.68 9.12
C LEU A 45 22.97 -9.10 8.17
N TYR A 46 22.54 -8.32 7.17
CA TYR A 46 23.42 -7.88 6.09
C TYR A 46 24.37 -6.72 6.46
N HIS A 47 24.37 -6.26 7.71
CA HIS A 47 25.46 -5.45 8.25
C HIS A 47 26.75 -6.26 8.44
N PHE A 48 26.65 -7.59 8.46
CA PHE A 48 27.77 -8.49 8.69
C PHE A 48 28.16 -9.26 7.43
N PHE A 49 29.42 -9.70 7.37
CA PHE A 49 29.90 -10.64 6.38
C PHE A 49 29.07 -11.92 6.41
N TYR A 50 28.52 -12.31 5.26
CA TYR A 50 27.54 -13.38 5.18
C TYR A 50 28.20 -14.76 5.31
N ARG A 51 27.87 -15.49 6.39
CA ARG A 51 28.34 -16.87 6.65
C ARG A 51 27.21 -17.90 6.73
N GLY A 52 25.95 -17.46 6.72
CA GLY A 52 24.79 -18.33 6.87
C GLY A 52 23.57 -17.56 7.39
N GLU A 53 22.45 -18.27 7.53
CA GLU A 53 21.19 -17.65 8.01
C GLU A 53 21.25 -17.24 9.49
N TRP A 54 22.06 -17.91 10.32
CA TRP A 54 22.21 -17.62 11.76
C TRP A 54 23.59 -17.03 12.08
N PRO A 55 23.72 -16.19 13.12
CA PRO A 55 25.01 -15.59 13.46
C PRO A 55 26.00 -16.64 13.93
N THR A 56 27.26 -16.47 13.52
CA THR A 56 28.39 -17.30 13.98
C THR A 56 29.02 -16.69 15.23
N ARG A 57 29.90 -17.45 15.92
CA ARG A 57 30.59 -16.96 17.13
C ARG A 57 31.41 -15.68 16.91
N HIS A 58 31.94 -15.48 15.70
CA HIS A 58 32.74 -14.31 15.34
C HIS A 58 32.09 -13.58 14.17
N LEU A 59 31.41 -12.47 14.49
CA LEU A 59 30.84 -11.56 13.51
C LEU A 59 31.90 -10.56 13.05
N SER A 60 31.89 -10.24 11.76
CA SER A 60 32.77 -9.23 11.15
C SER A 60 31.95 -8.39 10.19
N GLY A 61 32.24 -7.09 10.12
CA GLY A 61 31.68 -6.20 9.11
C GLY A 61 32.32 -6.41 7.74
N ILE A 62 31.82 -5.72 6.73
CA ILE A 62 32.39 -5.74 5.37
C ILE A 62 33.15 -4.43 5.16
N HIS A 63 34.48 -4.50 5.06
CA HIS A 63 35.35 -3.30 5.02
C HIS A 63 36.11 -3.14 3.70
N SER A 64 36.01 -4.09 2.77
CA SER A 64 36.66 -4.01 1.46
C SER A 64 35.80 -4.62 0.35
N LEU A 65 36.09 -4.23 -0.90
CA LEU A 65 35.41 -4.77 -2.08
C LEU A 65 35.62 -6.29 -2.22
N SER A 66 36.82 -6.80 -1.90
CA SER A 66 37.11 -8.24 -1.93
C SER A 66 36.22 -9.00 -0.94
N GLN A 67 36.07 -8.49 0.29
CA GLN A 67 35.17 -9.08 1.28
C GLN A 67 33.71 -9.03 0.84
N LEU A 68 33.27 -7.93 0.21
CA LEU A 68 31.92 -7.83 -0.35
C LEU A 68 31.68 -8.91 -1.40
N VAL A 69 32.59 -9.06 -2.37
CA VAL A 69 32.48 -10.08 -3.43
C VAL A 69 32.45 -11.48 -2.84
N GLN A 70 33.32 -11.80 -1.88
CA GLN A 70 33.32 -13.10 -1.21
C GLN A 70 32.00 -13.35 -0.46
N SER A 71 31.50 -12.36 0.26
CA SER A 71 30.23 -12.44 0.99
C SER A 71 29.05 -12.71 0.05
N ILE A 72 29.01 -12.04 -1.12
CA ILE A 72 28.01 -12.28 -2.15
C ILE A 72 28.14 -13.67 -2.77
N GLN A 73 29.36 -14.16 -3.03
CA GLN A 73 29.56 -15.51 -3.55
C GLN A 73 29.06 -16.59 -2.58
N ILE A 74 29.35 -16.43 -1.28
CA ILE A 74 28.87 -17.35 -0.23
C ILE A 74 27.34 -17.28 -0.14
N HIS A 75 26.79 -16.08 -0.10
CA HIS A 75 25.34 -15.85 -0.08
C HIS A 75 24.62 -16.50 -1.27
N THR A 76 25.16 -16.31 -2.47
CA THR A 76 24.63 -16.88 -3.73
C THR A 76 24.64 -18.41 -3.71
N ARG A 77 25.69 -19.03 -3.14
CA ARG A 77 25.83 -20.49 -3.08
C ARG A 77 24.92 -21.15 -2.06
N ILE A 78 24.69 -20.49 -0.93
CA ILE A 78 24.06 -21.12 0.25
C ILE A 78 22.61 -20.69 0.45
N ASN A 79 22.31 -19.42 0.13
CA ASN A 79 21.02 -18.80 0.38
C ASN A 79 20.32 -18.45 -0.91
N ASN A 80 20.60 -17.31 -1.54
CA ASN A 80 19.74 -16.73 -2.57
C ASN A 80 20.54 -16.31 -3.82
N GLY A 81 20.05 -16.70 -4.99
CA GLY A 81 20.69 -16.48 -6.29
C GLY A 81 20.70 -15.03 -6.80
N ARG A 82 19.95 -14.12 -6.18
CA ARG A 82 19.75 -12.73 -6.63
C ARG A 82 20.96 -11.82 -6.32
N PHE A 83 22.13 -12.21 -6.82
CA PHE A 83 23.42 -11.63 -6.44
C PHE A 83 23.55 -10.14 -6.80
N VAL A 84 22.88 -9.67 -7.86
CA VAL A 84 22.91 -8.25 -8.26
C VAL A 84 22.20 -7.39 -7.22
N ALA A 85 21.00 -7.79 -6.79
CA ALA A 85 20.28 -7.10 -5.72
C ALA A 85 21.07 -7.14 -4.41
N HIS A 86 21.55 -8.32 -4.01
CA HIS A 86 22.25 -8.47 -2.73
C HIS A 86 23.60 -7.76 -2.67
N THR A 87 24.25 -7.51 -3.81
CA THR A 87 25.44 -6.64 -3.87
C THR A 87 25.10 -5.24 -3.38
N GLY A 88 23.98 -4.67 -3.85
CA GLY A 88 23.48 -3.37 -3.40
C GLY A 88 23.05 -3.39 -1.93
N VAL A 89 22.36 -4.43 -1.48
CA VAL A 89 21.95 -4.60 -0.07
C VAL A 89 23.17 -4.58 0.84
N GLN A 90 24.13 -5.50 0.64
CA GLN A 90 25.28 -5.61 1.54
C GLN A 90 26.17 -4.37 1.51
N LEU A 91 26.27 -3.68 0.37
CA LEU A 91 26.97 -2.40 0.25
C LEU A 91 26.30 -1.30 1.07
N PHE A 92 24.99 -1.09 0.90
CA PHE A 92 24.27 -0.01 1.59
C PHE A 92 24.05 -0.26 3.08
N MET A 93 24.14 -1.51 3.54
CA MET A 93 24.14 -1.83 4.98
C MET A 93 25.40 -1.37 5.69
N GLN A 94 26.49 -1.11 4.96
CA GLN A 94 27.70 -0.53 5.57
C GLN A 94 27.60 1.00 5.70
N LEU A 95 26.53 1.61 5.16
CA LEU A 95 26.29 3.04 5.20
C LEU A 95 25.16 3.39 6.18
N PRO A 96 25.10 4.63 6.69
CA PRO A 96 23.95 5.10 7.46
C PRO A 96 22.65 4.95 6.65
N LYS A 97 21.56 4.54 7.30
CA LYS A 97 20.23 4.40 6.67
C LYS A 97 19.78 5.63 5.87
N SER A 98 20.16 6.84 6.31
CA SER A 98 19.86 8.08 5.60
C SER A 98 20.46 8.13 4.19
N ALA A 99 21.64 7.54 3.96
CA ALA A 99 22.26 7.44 2.64
C ALA A 99 21.39 6.60 1.71
N TYR A 100 20.88 5.46 2.19
CA TYR A 100 19.90 4.65 1.44
C TYR A 100 18.62 5.45 1.17
N ASN A 101 18.05 6.14 2.16
CA ASN A 101 16.79 6.87 1.97
C ASN A 101 16.91 7.94 0.86
N VAL A 102 18.03 8.67 0.80
CA VAL A 102 18.31 9.64 -0.26
C VAL A 102 18.50 8.93 -1.60
N ALA A 103 19.37 7.92 -1.66
CA ALA A 103 19.67 7.21 -2.90
C ALA A 103 18.45 6.49 -3.49
N ASN A 104 17.66 5.82 -2.65
CA ASN A 104 16.44 5.13 -3.03
C ASN A 104 15.40 6.10 -3.60
N SER A 105 15.35 7.33 -3.07
CA SER A 105 14.44 8.36 -3.58
C SER A 105 14.86 8.91 -4.94
N ILE A 106 16.16 9.03 -5.18
CA ILE A 106 16.70 9.35 -6.51
C ILE A 106 16.39 8.21 -7.48
N VAL A 107 16.65 6.96 -7.08
CA VAL A 107 16.39 5.77 -7.91
C VAL A 107 14.92 5.65 -8.29
N PHE A 108 13.99 5.94 -7.38
CA PHE A 108 12.56 5.95 -7.69
C PHE A 108 12.21 6.92 -8.83
N VAL A 109 12.78 8.13 -8.81
CA VAL A 109 12.60 9.12 -9.89
C VAL A 109 13.29 8.67 -11.18
N LEU A 110 14.51 8.12 -11.10
CA LEU A 110 15.24 7.61 -12.25
C LEU A 110 14.52 6.44 -12.94
N VAL A 111 13.85 5.57 -12.17
CA VAL A 111 13.02 4.49 -12.72
C VAL A 111 11.85 5.07 -13.53
N GLY A 112 11.13 6.06 -12.98
CA GLY A 112 10.06 6.75 -13.73
C GLY A 112 10.58 7.40 -15.01
N LEU A 113 11.75 8.04 -14.95
CA LEU A 113 12.39 8.65 -16.11
C LEU A 113 12.79 7.59 -17.16
N LEU A 114 13.34 6.46 -16.71
CA LEU A 114 13.78 5.38 -17.60
C LEU A 114 12.60 4.70 -18.29
N ILE A 115 11.46 4.55 -17.62
CA ILE A 115 10.20 4.09 -18.23
C ILE A 115 9.78 5.07 -19.33
N ASP A 116 9.78 6.38 -19.07
CA ASP A 116 9.43 7.39 -20.08
C ASP A 116 10.42 7.41 -21.27
N ILE A 117 11.70 7.13 -21.04
CA ILE A 117 12.70 6.96 -22.11
C ILE A 117 12.38 5.71 -22.95
N HIS A 118 11.82 4.64 -22.38
CA HIS A 118 11.35 3.48 -23.14
C HIS A 118 10.14 3.79 -24.04
N VAL A 119 9.38 4.83 -23.70
CA VAL A 119 8.25 5.31 -24.49
C VAL A 119 8.72 6.16 -25.68
N PHE A 120 9.61 7.13 -25.45
CA PHE A 120 9.95 8.15 -26.47
C PHE A 120 11.38 8.06 -27.05
N GLY A 121 12.25 7.25 -26.46
CA GLY A 121 13.62 6.96 -26.92
C GLY A 121 14.67 8.04 -26.70
N SER A 122 14.28 9.26 -26.30
CA SER A 122 15.25 10.31 -25.98
C SER A 122 14.70 11.32 -24.98
N LEU A 123 15.59 11.88 -24.15
CA LEU A 123 15.27 12.94 -23.17
C LEU A 123 14.58 14.16 -23.80
N LYS A 124 14.90 14.49 -25.06
CA LYS A 124 14.35 15.65 -25.77
C LYS A 124 12.90 15.47 -26.22
N LYS A 125 12.42 14.21 -26.30
CA LYS A 125 11.06 13.86 -26.75
C LYS A 125 10.10 13.59 -25.61
N LEU A 126 10.58 13.58 -24.36
CA LEU A 126 9.77 13.28 -23.20
C LEU A 126 8.66 14.33 -23.02
N ARG A 127 7.53 13.89 -22.48
CA ARG A 127 6.37 14.74 -22.20
C ARG A 127 6.09 14.76 -20.71
N VAL A 128 5.99 15.96 -20.14
CA VAL A 128 5.73 16.17 -18.70
C VAL A 128 4.48 15.42 -18.21
N SER A 129 3.45 15.32 -19.05
CA SER A 129 2.21 14.60 -18.72
C SER A 129 2.39 13.08 -18.64
N TYR A 130 3.24 12.48 -19.46
CA TYR A 130 3.58 11.06 -19.36
C TYR A 130 4.37 10.79 -18.08
N PHE A 131 5.29 11.69 -17.74
CA PHE A 131 6.08 11.56 -16.51
C PHE A 131 5.21 11.58 -15.26
N ALA A 132 4.21 12.48 -15.20
CA ALA A 132 3.18 12.48 -14.16
C ALA A 132 2.38 11.18 -14.13
N LEU A 133 1.95 10.70 -15.31
CA LEU A 133 1.16 9.48 -15.46
C LEU A 133 1.95 8.24 -15.03
N THR A 134 3.25 8.18 -15.35
CA THR A 134 4.15 7.09 -14.96
C THR A 134 4.19 6.96 -13.45
N PHE A 135 4.41 8.04 -12.70
CA PHE A 135 4.37 7.98 -11.24
C PHE A 135 2.99 7.67 -10.68
N ALA A 136 1.92 8.15 -11.32
CA ALA A 136 0.56 7.77 -10.93
C ALA A 136 0.34 6.25 -11.08
N LEU A 137 0.70 5.67 -12.23
CA LEU A 137 0.62 4.23 -12.46
C LEU A 137 1.50 3.45 -11.47
N MET A 138 2.71 3.92 -11.20
CA MET A 138 3.60 3.30 -10.21
C MET A 138 2.99 3.32 -8.80
N TRP A 139 2.36 4.41 -8.39
CA TRP A 139 1.67 4.50 -7.10
C TRP A 139 0.51 3.52 -6.98
N TRP A 140 -0.32 3.41 -8.01
CA TRP A 140 -1.55 2.63 -7.97
C TRP A 140 -1.37 1.14 -8.29
N CYS A 141 -0.36 0.81 -9.09
CA CYS A 141 -0.27 -0.50 -9.71
C CYS A 141 0.96 -1.32 -9.27
N LEU A 142 1.89 -0.77 -8.50
CA LEU A 142 2.99 -1.55 -7.95
C LEU A 142 2.55 -2.30 -6.68
N PRO A 143 2.79 -3.63 -6.60
CA PRO A 143 2.34 -4.44 -5.49
C PRO A 143 3.26 -4.26 -4.27
N ASP A 144 2.63 -4.27 -3.09
CA ASP A 144 3.31 -4.27 -1.78
C ASP A 144 4.37 -3.17 -1.67
N TYR A 145 3.94 -1.94 -1.96
CA TYR A 145 4.78 -0.77 -2.09
C TYR A 145 5.79 -0.59 -0.93
N GLY A 146 5.36 -0.89 0.30
CA GLY A 146 6.24 -0.82 1.48
C GLY A 146 7.40 -1.81 1.44
N THR A 147 7.15 -3.04 1.01
CA THR A 147 8.16 -4.11 1.05
C THR A 147 8.97 -4.15 -0.25
N SER A 148 8.36 -3.84 -1.39
CA SER A 148 9.04 -3.88 -2.70
C SER A 148 9.90 -2.63 -2.95
N ILE A 149 9.60 -1.51 -2.30
CA ILE A 149 10.20 -0.21 -2.65
C ILE A 149 10.87 0.50 -1.45
N LEU A 150 10.23 0.52 -0.27
CA LEU A 150 10.74 1.27 0.89
C LEU A 150 11.70 0.47 1.77
N TRP A 151 11.37 -0.80 2.04
CA TRP A 151 12.27 -1.71 2.75
C TRP A 151 13.60 -1.85 2.01
N LEU A 152 14.73 -1.87 2.73
CA LEU A 152 16.06 -1.78 2.10
C LEU A 152 16.36 -2.99 1.22
N SER A 153 16.28 -4.20 1.79
CA SER A 153 16.52 -5.43 1.04
C SER A 153 15.53 -5.59 -0.12
N GLY A 154 14.26 -5.26 0.11
CA GLY A 154 13.22 -5.32 -0.91
C GLY A 154 13.41 -4.30 -2.03
N GLY A 155 13.76 -3.05 -1.71
CA GLY A 155 14.04 -2.00 -2.69
C GLY A 155 15.14 -2.41 -3.66
N PHE A 156 16.23 -3.02 -3.20
CA PHE A 156 17.24 -3.57 -4.10
C PHE A 156 16.75 -4.76 -4.92
N ASN A 157 15.96 -5.64 -4.32
CA ASN A 157 15.39 -6.80 -5.01
C ASN A 157 14.35 -6.44 -6.08
N TYR A 158 13.74 -5.26 -6.04
CA TYR A 158 12.65 -4.93 -6.96
C TYR A 158 12.81 -3.56 -7.62
N LEU A 159 12.94 -2.47 -6.87
CA LEU A 159 13.06 -1.12 -7.44
C LEU A 159 14.41 -0.90 -8.16
N TRP A 160 15.55 -1.19 -7.52
CA TRP A 160 16.87 -0.85 -8.09
C TRP A 160 17.21 -1.71 -9.31
N VAL A 161 16.83 -2.99 -9.28
CA VAL A 161 17.03 -3.87 -10.43
C VAL A 161 16.24 -3.43 -11.67
N VAL A 162 15.21 -2.58 -11.52
CA VAL A 162 14.53 -1.94 -12.67
C VAL A 162 15.49 -1.10 -13.50
N LEU A 163 16.38 -0.35 -12.85
CA LEU A 163 17.39 0.42 -13.59
C LEU A 163 18.29 -0.51 -14.40
N VAL A 164 18.62 -1.69 -13.88
CA VAL A 164 19.47 -2.68 -14.57
C VAL A 164 18.75 -3.24 -15.79
N TYR A 165 17.59 -3.87 -15.61
CA TYR A 165 16.93 -4.59 -16.70
C TYR A 165 16.34 -3.65 -17.76
N LEU A 166 15.85 -2.45 -17.40
CA LEU A 166 15.39 -1.48 -18.39
C LEU A 166 16.57 -0.84 -19.12
N SER A 167 17.68 -0.52 -18.45
CA SER A 167 18.86 0.00 -19.17
C SER A 167 19.43 -1.03 -20.15
N TYR A 168 19.41 -2.32 -19.76
CA TYR A 168 19.74 -3.43 -20.65
C TYR A 168 18.80 -3.51 -21.86
N LEU A 169 17.49 -3.36 -21.67
CA LEU A 169 16.51 -3.44 -22.77
C LEU A 169 16.47 -2.20 -23.68
N LEU A 170 16.95 -1.05 -23.21
CA LEU A 170 16.79 0.22 -23.91
C LEU A 170 17.40 0.21 -25.34
N PRO A 171 18.64 -0.28 -25.56
CA PRO A 171 19.20 -0.41 -26.92
C PRO A 171 18.41 -1.39 -27.81
N TYR A 172 17.88 -2.48 -27.24
CA TYR A 172 17.01 -3.41 -27.96
C TYR A 172 15.71 -2.73 -28.37
N ARG A 173 15.07 -1.96 -27.47
CA ARG A 173 13.78 -1.30 -27.71
C ARG A 173 13.80 -0.36 -28.91
N PHE A 174 14.93 0.28 -29.21
CA PHE A 174 15.05 1.23 -30.33
C PHE A 174 15.92 0.74 -31.49
N ASN A 175 16.33 -0.54 -31.49
CA ASN A 175 17.26 -1.09 -32.48
C ASN A 175 18.48 -0.17 -32.67
N TYR A 176 19.14 0.16 -31.55
CA TYR A 176 20.19 1.18 -31.56
C TYR A 176 21.37 0.76 -32.46
N HIS A 177 21.76 1.64 -33.37
CA HIS A 177 22.91 1.45 -34.23
C HIS A 177 24.14 2.06 -33.57
N ALA A 178 25.03 1.20 -33.06
CA ALA A 178 26.18 1.63 -32.29
C ALA A 178 27.24 2.26 -33.18
N LYS A 179 27.65 3.50 -32.85
CA LYS A 179 28.83 4.14 -33.43
C LYS A 179 30.12 3.37 -33.14
N HIS A 180 30.21 2.77 -31.96
CA HIS A 180 31.33 1.92 -31.52
C HIS A 180 30.82 0.51 -31.19
N PRO A 181 30.67 -0.40 -32.17
CA PRO A 181 30.07 -1.72 -31.96
C PRO A 181 30.80 -2.60 -30.95
N ARG A 182 32.14 -2.52 -30.86
CA ARG A 182 32.93 -3.29 -29.88
C ARG A 182 32.66 -2.84 -28.44
N LEU A 183 32.55 -1.53 -28.21
CA LEU A 183 32.19 -0.99 -26.90
C LEU A 183 30.75 -1.36 -26.52
N MET A 184 29.83 -1.31 -27.50
CA MET A 184 28.47 -1.80 -27.29
C MET A 184 28.46 -3.29 -26.94
N PHE A 185 29.21 -4.12 -27.65
CA PHE A 185 29.33 -5.54 -27.35
C PHE A 185 29.80 -5.79 -25.91
N ALA A 186 30.87 -5.12 -25.48
CA ALA A 186 31.39 -5.24 -24.11
C ALA A 186 30.38 -4.73 -23.05
N GLY A 187 29.75 -3.58 -23.30
CA GLY A 187 28.72 -3.04 -22.42
C GLY A 187 27.51 -3.97 -22.31
N MET A 188 27.08 -4.58 -23.41
CA MET A 188 25.95 -5.50 -23.43
C MET A 188 26.26 -6.85 -22.80
N LEU A 189 27.51 -7.34 -22.85
CA LEU A 189 27.94 -8.48 -22.03
C LEU A 189 27.72 -8.20 -20.54
N ILE A 190 28.16 -7.04 -20.06
CA ILE A 190 28.03 -6.66 -18.64
C ILE A 190 26.56 -6.45 -18.27
N LEU A 191 25.84 -5.62 -19.03
CA LEU A 191 24.42 -5.33 -18.75
C LEU A 191 23.54 -6.58 -18.86
N GLY A 192 23.82 -7.46 -19.82
CA GLY A 192 23.14 -8.75 -19.97
C GLY A 192 23.37 -9.64 -18.76
N PHE A 193 24.64 -9.81 -18.34
CA PHE A 193 24.99 -10.58 -17.15
C PHE A 193 24.33 -10.02 -15.87
N LEU A 194 24.27 -8.70 -15.73
CA LEU A 194 23.58 -8.09 -14.60
C LEU A 194 22.06 -8.27 -14.68
N ALA A 195 21.45 -8.16 -15.86
CA ALA A 195 20.00 -8.34 -16.03
C ALA A 195 19.55 -9.77 -15.73
N GLY A 196 20.31 -10.78 -16.17
CA GLY A 196 20.03 -12.19 -15.87
C GLY A 196 20.25 -12.57 -14.40
N GLY A 197 21.16 -11.85 -13.71
CA GLY A 197 21.45 -12.01 -12.27
C GLY A 197 20.48 -11.31 -11.31
N THR A 198 19.33 -10.82 -11.80
CA THR A 198 18.32 -10.10 -10.99
C THR A 198 17.44 -11.08 -10.20
N ASN A 199 16.20 -11.31 -10.62
CA ASN A 199 15.23 -12.16 -9.92
C ASN A 199 14.81 -13.35 -10.78
N GLU A 200 14.48 -14.47 -10.14
CA GLU A 200 14.10 -15.73 -10.80
C GLU A 200 12.90 -15.59 -11.75
N ASN A 201 12.03 -14.59 -11.52
CA ASN A 201 10.86 -14.35 -12.37
C ASN A 201 11.00 -13.13 -13.31
N THR A 202 11.86 -12.17 -12.96
CA THR A 202 12.05 -10.93 -13.75
C THR A 202 13.22 -11.03 -14.75
N ALA A 203 14.25 -11.81 -14.44
CA ALA A 203 15.29 -12.16 -15.40
C ALA A 203 14.73 -12.87 -16.66
N PRO A 204 13.93 -13.96 -16.56
CA PRO A 204 13.48 -14.68 -17.75
C PRO A 204 12.53 -13.86 -18.62
N LEU A 205 11.64 -13.03 -18.04
CA LEU A 205 10.82 -12.12 -18.84
C LEU A 205 11.68 -11.07 -19.56
N THR A 206 12.75 -10.59 -18.93
CA THR A 206 13.66 -9.60 -19.53
C THR A 206 14.39 -10.21 -20.72
N LEU A 207 14.91 -11.43 -20.54
CA LEU A 207 15.60 -12.17 -21.61
C LEU A 207 14.65 -12.50 -22.75
N PHE A 208 13.39 -12.85 -22.47
CA PHE A 208 12.36 -13.05 -23.48
C PHE A 208 12.16 -11.78 -24.31
N VAL A 209 11.95 -10.62 -23.68
CA VAL A 209 11.74 -9.35 -24.41
C VAL A 209 12.96 -8.98 -25.26
N ALA A 210 14.18 -9.17 -24.74
CA ALA A 210 15.41 -8.97 -25.49
C ALA A 210 15.49 -9.90 -26.71
N LEU A 211 15.13 -11.18 -26.55
CA LEU A 211 15.09 -12.16 -27.63
C LEU A 211 14.02 -11.79 -28.67
N SER A 212 12.80 -11.46 -28.26
CA SER A 212 11.71 -11.06 -29.17
C SER A 212 12.09 -9.83 -30.00
N LEU A 213 12.72 -8.83 -29.39
CA LEU A 213 13.21 -7.64 -30.10
C LEU A 213 14.38 -7.97 -31.03
N THR A 214 15.25 -8.91 -30.64
CA THR A 214 16.35 -9.39 -31.49
C THR A 214 15.82 -10.10 -32.74
N VAL A 215 14.85 -11.00 -32.57
CA VAL A 215 14.17 -11.70 -33.68
C VAL A 215 13.39 -10.72 -34.55
N TYR A 216 12.68 -9.77 -33.94
CA TYR A 216 11.95 -8.72 -34.66
C TYR A 216 12.88 -7.89 -35.58
N ASP A 217 14.12 -7.66 -35.14
CA ASP A 217 15.13 -6.87 -35.85
C ASP A 217 16.08 -7.72 -36.73
N TRP A 218 15.88 -9.03 -36.84
CA TRP A 218 16.83 -9.97 -37.46
C TRP A 218 17.29 -9.53 -38.85
N SER A 219 16.36 -9.22 -39.75
CA SER A 219 16.67 -8.78 -41.12
C SER A 219 17.04 -7.29 -41.24
N ARG A 220 16.87 -6.49 -40.18
CA ARG A 220 16.97 -5.02 -40.21
C ARG A 220 18.16 -4.45 -39.45
N SER A 221 18.89 -5.29 -38.72
CA SER A 221 20.00 -4.85 -37.87
C SER A 221 21.27 -4.46 -38.66
N LYS A 222 21.25 -4.49 -40.01
CA LYS A 222 22.37 -4.12 -40.91
C LYS A 222 23.72 -4.71 -40.46
N GLY A 223 23.71 -5.97 -40.00
CA GLY A 223 24.90 -6.68 -39.51
C GLY A 223 25.27 -6.45 -38.03
N GLN A 224 24.64 -5.53 -37.29
CA GLN A 224 24.91 -5.30 -35.86
C GLN A 224 24.07 -6.16 -34.91
N LEU A 225 24.02 -7.48 -35.15
CA LEU A 225 23.35 -8.43 -34.24
C LEU A 225 24.26 -8.91 -33.09
N ALA A 226 25.58 -8.77 -33.23
CA ALA A 226 26.56 -9.34 -32.30
C ALA A 226 26.35 -8.89 -30.84
N TRP A 227 26.11 -7.60 -30.60
CA TRP A 227 25.89 -7.08 -29.24
C TRP A 227 24.56 -7.55 -28.65
N LYS A 228 23.53 -7.80 -29.48
CA LYS A 228 22.24 -8.33 -29.04
C LYS A 228 22.39 -9.75 -28.50
N TRP A 229 23.11 -10.58 -29.25
CA TRP A 229 23.42 -11.96 -28.86
C TRP A 229 24.37 -12.03 -27.66
N ALA A 230 25.39 -11.19 -27.62
CA ALA A 230 26.31 -11.12 -26.48
C ALA A 230 25.56 -10.84 -25.17
N GLY A 231 24.69 -9.82 -25.16
CA GLY A 231 23.87 -9.52 -23.99
C GLY A 231 22.88 -10.64 -23.63
N GLY A 232 22.22 -11.24 -24.63
CA GLY A 232 21.29 -12.35 -24.42
C GLY A 232 21.96 -13.58 -23.81
N LEU A 233 23.13 -13.98 -24.34
CA LEU A 233 23.89 -15.14 -23.85
C LEU A 233 24.50 -14.89 -22.47
N ALA A 234 25.06 -13.70 -22.21
CA ALA A 234 25.56 -13.33 -20.89
C ALA A 234 24.43 -13.30 -19.84
N GLY A 235 23.25 -12.82 -20.24
CA GLY A 235 22.04 -12.87 -19.41
C GLY A 235 21.56 -14.28 -19.14
N ALA A 236 21.55 -15.17 -20.13
CA ALA A 236 21.23 -16.58 -19.92
C ALA A 236 22.20 -17.28 -18.96
N CYS A 237 23.50 -16.98 -19.06
CA CYS A 237 24.55 -17.53 -18.19
C CYS A 237 24.37 -17.12 -16.71
N SER A 238 24.14 -15.83 -16.44
CA SER A 238 23.87 -15.36 -15.07
C SER A 238 22.53 -15.86 -14.53
N PHE A 239 21.49 -15.92 -15.39
CA PHE A 239 20.19 -16.45 -15.00
C PHE A 239 20.27 -17.92 -14.59
N TYR A 240 21.12 -18.73 -15.24
CA TYR A 240 21.40 -20.09 -14.80
C TYR A 240 21.93 -20.15 -13.35
N THR A 241 22.73 -19.18 -12.92
CA THR A 241 23.20 -19.09 -11.53
C THR A 241 22.05 -18.78 -10.56
N VAL A 242 21.13 -17.89 -10.95
CA VAL A 242 19.93 -17.58 -10.16
C VAL A 242 19.05 -18.83 -10.00
N VAL A 243 18.78 -19.55 -11.09
CA VAL A 243 17.96 -20.76 -11.10
C VAL A 243 18.59 -21.86 -10.27
N THR A 244 19.88 -22.15 -10.46
CA THR A 244 20.57 -23.22 -9.70
C THR A 244 20.62 -22.94 -8.20
N SER A 245 20.75 -21.68 -7.79
CA SER A 245 20.63 -21.28 -6.38
C SER A 245 19.19 -21.43 -5.87
N GLY A 246 18.20 -20.99 -6.64
CA GLY A 246 16.78 -21.14 -6.32
C GLY A 246 16.33 -22.60 -6.18
N SER A 247 16.77 -23.49 -7.08
CA SER A 247 16.47 -24.93 -6.99
C SER A 247 16.98 -25.55 -5.70
N LYS A 248 18.17 -25.15 -5.22
CA LYS A 248 18.71 -25.61 -3.92
C LYS A 248 17.86 -25.12 -2.74
N GLN A 249 17.25 -23.93 -2.82
CA GLN A 249 16.29 -23.48 -1.81
C GLN A 249 15.04 -24.35 -1.79
N ILE A 250 14.50 -24.71 -2.96
CA ILE A 250 13.32 -25.56 -3.09
C ILE A 250 13.59 -26.94 -2.48
N THR A 251 14.77 -27.53 -2.72
CA THR A 251 15.16 -28.80 -2.09
C THR A 251 15.21 -28.71 -0.56
N LYS A 252 15.61 -27.56 0.00
CA LYS A 252 15.70 -27.34 1.47
C LYS A 252 14.36 -27.01 2.12
N ARG A 253 13.52 -26.22 1.45
CA ARG A 253 12.25 -25.67 1.99
C ARG A 253 11.00 -26.45 1.57
N GLY A 254 11.13 -27.35 0.59
CA GLY A 254 10.01 -28.02 -0.08
C GLY A 254 9.40 -27.17 -1.19
N SER A 255 8.79 -27.82 -2.19
CA SER A 255 8.04 -27.12 -3.24
C SER A 255 6.60 -26.85 -2.79
N GLN A 256 6.17 -25.59 -2.80
CA GLN A 256 4.75 -25.22 -2.65
C GLN A 256 4.14 -24.97 -4.03
N PHE A 257 3.80 -26.04 -4.76
CA PHE A 257 3.02 -25.87 -6.00
C PHE A 257 1.57 -25.51 -5.63
N GLU A 258 1.23 -24.23 -5.74
CA GLU A 258 -0.08 -23.71 -5.38
C GLU A 258 -0.67 -22.87 -6.51
N LEU A 259 -1.05 -23.52 -7.62
CA LEU A 259 -1.61 -22.86 -8.80
C LEU A 259 -2.80 -21.93 -8.45
N GLY A 260 -3.64 -22.33 -7.47
CA GLY A 260 -4.74 -21.49 -6.98
C GLY A 260 -4.28 -20.16 -6.37
N ASN A 261 -3.14 -20.15 -5.68
CA ASN A 261 -2.57 -18.94 -5.10
C ASN A 261 -1.95 -18.03 -6.16
N ILE A 262 -1.29 -18.60 -7.18
CA ILE A 262 -0.80 -17.83 -8.34
C ILE A 262 -1.95 -17.11 -9.03
N VAL A 263 -3.05 -17.82 -9.34
CA VAL A 263 -4.22 -17.20 -10.00
C VAL A 263 -4.85 -16.12 -9.12
N SER A 264 -5.07 -16.42 -7.84
CA SER A 264 -5.66 -15.47 -6.88
C SER A 264 -4.81 -14.20 -6.73
N PHE A 265 -3.49 -14.35 -6.57
CA PHE A 265 -2.57 -13.23 -6.42
C PHE A 265 -2.38 -12.46 -7.73
N THR A 266 -2.36 -13.15 -8.87
CA THR A 266 -2.38 -12.50 -10.19
C THR A 266 -3.60 -11.61 -10.32
N MET A 267 -4.79 -12.12 -10.02
CA MET A 267 -6.03 -11.34 -10.06
C MET A 267 -6.01 -10.15 -9.09
N LYS A 268 -5.38 -10.30 -7.93
CA LYS A 268 -5.27 -9.25 -6.91
C LYS A 268 -4.26 -8.16 -7.27
N TYR A 269 -3.09 -8.52 -7.78
CA TYR A 269 -1.95 -7.61 -7.93
C TYR A 269 -1.72 -7.14 -9.37
N SER A 270 -2.10 -7.94 -10.37
CA SER A 270 -1.83 -7.65 -11.79
C SER A 270 -3.09 -7.69 -12.66
N GLY A 271 -4.21 -8.24 -12.18
CA GLY A 271 -5.39 -8.53 -13.00
C GLY A 271 -6.00 -7.31 -13.69
N ALA A 272 -6.03 -6.16 -13.02
CA ALA A 272 -6.52 -4.91 -13.61
C ALA A 272 -5.59 -4.41 -14.74
N LEU A 273 -4.28 -4.45 -14.53
CA LEU A 273 -3.28 -4.09 -15.54
C LEU A 273 -3.34 -5.04 -16.73
N ILE A 274 -3.43 -6.35 -16.49
CA ILE A 274 -3.50 -7.36 -17.54
C ILE A 274 -4.74 -7.13 -18.41
N LEU A 275 -5.92 -7.00 -17.78
CA LEU A 275 -7.16 -6.78 -18.50
C LEU A 275 -7.12 -5.48 -19.30
N PHE A 276 -6.69 -4.37 -18.69
CA PHE A 276 -6.61 -3.09 -19.36
C PHE A 276 -5.61 -3.12 -20.54
N THR A 277 -4.42 -3.68 -20.34
CA THR A 277 -3.39 -3.78 -21.39
C THR A 277 -3.88 -4.66 -22.54
N ALA A 278 -4.52 -5.81 -22.25
CA ALA A 278 -5.06 -6.71 -23.27
C ALA A 278 -6.17 -6.04 -24.10
N LEU A 279 -7.11 -5.34 -23.43
CA LEU A 279 -8.16 -4.59 -24.11
C LEU A 279 -7.58 -3.44 -24.93
N PHE A 280 -6.55 -2.74 -24.41
CA PHE A 280 -5.93 -1.64 -25.13
C PHE A 280 -5.12 -2.12 -26.33
N LEU A 281 -4.44 -3.27 -26.23
CA LEU A 281 -3.81 -3.96 -27.37
C LEU A 281 -4.84 -4.32 -28.43
N ALA A 282 -5.95 -4.95 -28.05
CA ALA A 282 -7.01 -5.33 -28.99
C ALA A 282 -7.65 -4.10 -29.67
N TYR A 283 -7.88 -3.05 -28.89
CA TYR A 283 -8.35 -1.76 -29.40
C TYR A 283 -7.35 -1.15 -30.40
N MET A 284 -6.06 -1.16 -30.07
CA MET A 284 -5.03 -0.61 -30.98
C MET A 284 -4.85 -1.43 -32.23
N TYR A 285 -4.92 -2.76 -32.12
CA TYR A 285 -4.93 -3.65 -33.28
C TYR A 285 -6.06 -3.31 -34.24
N TRP A 286 -7.29 -3.15 -33.75
CA TRP A 286 -8.42 -2.70 -34.57
C TRP A 286 -8.08 -1.37 -35.26
N HIS A 287 -7.63 -0.37 -34.51
CA HIS A 287 -7.36 0.96 -35.06
C HIS A 287 -6.23 1.00 -36.09
N HIS A 288 -5.22 0.15 -35.97
CA HIS A 288 -4.21 0.02 -37.03
C HIS A 288 -4.80 -0.56 -38.32
N HIS A 289 -5.77 -1.48 -38.23
CA HIS A 289 -6.42 -2.10 -39.39
C HIS A 289 -7.55 -1.26 -40.02
N ALA A 290 -8.30 -0.50 -39.23
CA ALA A 290 -9.48 0.21 -39.72
C ALA A 290 -9.16 1.49 -40.52
N TYR A 291 -7.95 2.05 -40.40
CA TYR A 291 -7.63 3.40 -40.87
C TYR A 291 -6.59 3.48 -42.01
N GLY A 292 -6.53 2.46 -42.87
CA GLY A 292 -5.85 2.53 -44.18
C GLY A 292 -4.31 2.58 -44.13
N HIS A 293 -3.70 2.55 -42.95
CA HIS A 293 -2.28 2.26 -42.82
C HIS A 293 -2.05 0.77 -43.03
N THR A 294 -1.07 0.39 -43.86
CA THR A 294 -0.68 -1.01 -43.93
C THR A 294 -0.07 -1.40 -42.59
N PHE A 295 -0.81 -2.15 -41.77
CA PHE A 295 -0.32 -2.71 -40.51
C PHE A 295 0.71 -3.79 -40.79
N LYS A 296 1.92 -3.34 -41.14
CA LYS A 296 3.06 -4.21 -41.41
C LYS A 296 3.85 -4.39 -40.14
N TRP A 297 4.32 -5.61 -39.95
CA TRP A 297 5.26 -5.97 -38.88
C TRP A 297 6.45 -5.01 -38.81
N ALA A 298 6.91 -4.49 -39.95
CA ALA A 298 8.08 -3.61 -40.07
C ALA A 298 7.90 -2.20 -39.50
N ASP A 299 6.69 -1.64 -39.59
CA ASP A 299 6.48 -0.19 -39.45
C ASP A 299 5.85 0.17 -38.09
N ASN A 300 5.32 -0.82 -37.36
CA ASN A 300 4.53 -0.64 -36.13
C ASN A 300 5.29 -1.08 -34.87
N ARG A 301 6.56 -0.63 -34.74
CA ARG A 301 7.46 -1.05 -33.66
C ARG A 301 6.89 -0.80 -32.27
N ASP A 302 6.17 0.30 -32.06
CA ASP A 302 5.64 0.67 -30.74
C ASP A 302 4.58 -0.33 -30.29
N TYR A 303 3.61 -0.67 -31.15
CA TYR A 303 2.62 -1.73 -30.89
C TYR A 303 3.29 -3.08 -30.57
N PHE A 304 4.22 -3.56 -31.40
CA PHE A 304 4.87 -4.86 -31.18
C PHE A 304 5.77 -4.86 -29.93
N SER A 305 6.42 -3.75 -29.63
CA SER A 305 7.19 -3.62 -28.39
C SER A 305 6.26 -3.70 -27.18
N ALA A 306 5.13 -2.99 -27.18
CA ALA A 306 4.15 -3.11 -26.10
C ALA A 306 3.62 -4.55 -25.96
N LEU A 307 3.37 -5.23 -27.07
CA LEU A 307 2.98 -6.64 -27.08
C LEU A 307 4.06 -7.55 -26.46
N PHE A 308 5.33 -7.37 -26.81
CA PHE A 308 6.42 -8.16 -26.22
C PHE A 308 6.58 -7.90 -24.73
N TYR A 309 6.46 -6.64 -24.28
CA TYR A 309 6.49 -6.31 -22.86
C TYR A 309 5.31 -6.94 -22.12
N PHE A 310 4.11 -6.92 -22.71
CA PHE A 310 2.92 -7.56 -22.16
C PHE A 310 3.08 -9.08 -22.04
N ILE A 311 3.52 -9.76 -23.11
CA ILE A 311 3.77 -11.21 -23.08
C ILE A 311 4.88 -11.55 -22.08
N GLY A 312 5.96 -10.75 -22.04
CA GLY A 312 7.03 -10.89 -21.06
C GLY A 312 6.48 -10.83 -19.63
N GLY A 313 5.65 -9.83 -19.30
CA GLY A 313 4.99 -9.73 -18.00
C GLY A 313 4.15 -10.97 -17.65
N LEU A 314 3.40 -11.52 -18.59
CA LEU A 314 2.62 -12.76 -18.39
C LEU A 314 3.53 -13.98 -18.15
N LEU A 315 4.61 -14.12 -18.94
CA LEU A 315 5.59 -15.19 -18.76
C LEU A 315 6.31 -15.08 -17.41
N GLY A 316 6.63 -13.87 -16.96
CA GLY A 316 7.20 -13.61 -15.65
C GLY A 316 6.30 -14.07 -14.50
N ILE A 317 4.98 -13.99 -14.67
CA ILE A 317 4.00 -14.55 -13.72
C ILE A 317 3.94 -16.08 -13.86
N ALA A 318 3.96 -16.61 -15.08
CA ALA A 318 3.92 -18.06 -15.32
C ALA A 318 5.13 -18.80 -14.70
N VAL A 319 6.32 -18.19 -14.73
CA VAL A 319 7.54 -18.75 -14.11
C VAL A 319 7.42 -18.89 -12.59
N LEU A 320 6.49 -18.18 -11.94
CA LEU A 320 6.27 -18.34 -10.48
C LEU A 320 5.78 -19.74 -10.08
N ILE A 321 5.36 -20.57 -11.04
CA ILE A 321 5.06 -21.99 -10.83
C ILE A 321 6.25 -22.74 -10.22
N VAL A 322 7.49 -22.33 -10.55
CA VAL A 322 8.73 -22.93 -10.03
C VAL A 322 9.38 -22.09 -8.93
N SER A 323 8.67 -21.10 -8.38
CA SER A 323 9.19 -20.25 -7.31
C SER A 323 9.15 -20.98 -5.95
N PRO A 324 10.18 -20.81 -5.09
CA PRO A 324 10.16 -21.35 -3.72
C PRO A 324 9.12 -20.68 -2.81
N GLU A 325 8.73 -19.43 -3.11
CA GLU A 325 7.78 -18.66 -2.31
C GLU A 325 6.93 -17.76 -3.23
N ILE A 326 5.61 -17.78 -3.06
CA ILE A 326 4.68 -16.92 -3.82
C ILE A 326 4.12 -15.83 -2.89
N VAL A 327 4.65 -14.63 -3.05
CA VAL A 327 4.34 -13.45 -2.23
C VAL A 327 3.94 -12.26 -3.11
N SER A 328 3.29 -11.26 -2.53
CA SER A 328 2.86 -10.04 -3.22
C SER A 328 3.96 -9.36 -4.06
N ARG A 329 5.16 -9.22 -3.48
CA ARG A 329 6.30 -8.51 -4.08
C ARG A 329 6.84 -9.12 -5.38
N VAL A 330 6.65 -10.43 -5.64
CA VAL A 330 7.15 -11.03 -6.89
C VAL A 330 6.42 -10.52 -8.13
N PHE A 331 5.22 -9.95 -8.00
CA PHE A 331 4.47 -9.35 -9.11
C PHE A 331 5.00 -7.97 -9.55
N PHE A 332 5.99 -7.42 -8.85
CA PHE A 332 6.54 -6.09 -9.12
C PHE A 332 7.14 -5.96 -10.53
N GLY A 333 8.05 -6.87 -10.90
CA GLY A 333 8.69 -6.89 -12.23
C GLY A 333 7.66 -6.96 -13.37
N PRO A 334 6.74 -7.96 -13.38
CA PRO A 334 5.65 -8.02 -14.34
C PRO A 334 4.84 -6.72 -14.46
N ASN A 335 4.50 -6.08 -13.32
CA ASN A 335 3.71 -4.85 -13.33
C ASN A 335 4.47 -3.65 -13.93
N ILE A 336 5.80 -3.57 -13.77
CA ILE A 336 6.61 -2.55 -14.48
C ILE A 336 6.51 -2.72 -15.99
N TYR A 337 6.50 -3.97 -16.48
CA TYR A 337 6.37 -4.25 -17.91
C TYR A 337 4.97 -3.93 -18.43
N PHE A 338 3.92 -4.23 -17.67
CA PHE A 338 2.56 -3.83 -18.03
C PHE A 338 2.39 -2.31 -18.06
N ILE A 339 2.93 -1.59 -17.06
CA ILE A 339 2.93 -0.12 -17.05
C ILE A 339 3.66 0.43 -18.28
N THR A 340 4.84 -0.11 -18.58
CA THR A 340 5.62 0.30 -19.76
C THR A 340 4.87 0.03 -21.06
N ALA A 341 4.22 -1.14 -21.19
CA ALA A 341 3.40 -1.49 -22.34
C ALA A 341 2.21 -0.52 -22.53
N ILE A 342 1.49 -0.19 -21.45
CA ILE A 342 0.39 0.78 -21.49
C ILE A 342 0.86 2.14 -21.98
N LEU A 343 1.98 2.63 -21.46
CA LEU A 343 2.51 3.94 -21.85
C LEU A 343 3.01 3.95 -23.31
N ILE A 344 3.61 2.86 -23.79
CA ILE A 344 3.97 2.70 -25.20
C ILE A 344 2.72 2.69 -26.07
N LEU A 345 1.66 1.95 -25.70
CA LEU A 345 0.39 1.95 -26.45
C LEU A 345 -0.28 3.32 -26.46
N LEU A 346 -0.19 4.06 -25.36
CA LEU A 346 -0.71 5.42 -25.30
C LEU A 346 0.09 6.36 -26.22
N ALA A 347 1.40 6.18 -26.35
CA ALA A 347 2.22 6.92 -27.30
C ALA A 347 1.95 6.52 -28.76
N ASP A 348 1.73 5.23 -29.03
CA ASP A 348 1.31 4.71 -30.34
C ASP A 348 -0.05 5.29 -30.76
N HIS A 349 -1.01 5.30 -29.82
CA HIS A 349 -2.32 5.96 -29.98
C HIS A 349 -2.17 7.45 -30.32
N ALA A 350 -1.35 8.18 -29.56
CA ALA A 350 -1.06 9.59 -29.85
C ALA A 350 -0.39 9.77 -31.23
N GLY A 351 0.41 8.79 -31.67
CA GLY A 351 0.98 8.72 -33.01
C GLY A 351 -0.06 8.61 -34.12
N LEU A 352 -1.10 7.80 -33.92
CA LEU A 352 -2.24 7.67 -34.83
C LEU A 352 -3.16 8.90 -34.82
N ARG A 353 -3.21 9.64 -33.71
CA ARG A 353 -4.07 10.83 -33.53
C ARG A 353 -3.30 12.13 -33.51
N ARG A 354 -2.17 12.19 -34.23
CA ARG A 354 -1.32 13.38 -34.34
C ARG A 354 -2.18 14.63 -34.61
N TRP A 355 -1.89 15.68 -33.85
CA TRP A 355 -2.56 17.00 -33.92
C TRP A 355 -3.94 17.10 -33.26
N SER A 356 -4.48 16.01 -32.72
CA SER A 356 -5.70 16.09 -31.91
C SER A 356 -5.43 16.69 -30.52
N LEU A 357 -6.45 17.35 -29.95
CA LEU A 357 -6.42 17.79 -28.56
C LEU A 357 -6.42 16.58 -27.60
N LEU A 358 -7.00 15.46 -28.04
CA LEU A 358 -7.14 14.21 -27.28
C LEU A 358 -5.77 13.58 -26.97
N ASP A 359 -4.82 13.60 -27.91
CA ASP A 359 -3.41 13.19 -27.71
C ASP A 359 -2.79 13.88 -26.48
N ARG A 360 -2.98 15.21 -26.38
CA ARG A 360 -2.31 16.03 -25.37
C ARG A 360 -3.01 16.01 -24.01
N LEU A 361 -4.34 15.98 -24.02
CA LEU A 361 -5.14 16.07 -22.79
C LEU A 361 -5.27 14.73 -22.07
N THR A 362 -5.31 13.61 -22.78
CA THR A 362 -5.58 12.30 -22.17
C THR A 362 -4.57 11.93 -21.07
N PRO A 363 -3.24 11.96 -21.32
CA PRO A 363 -2.28 11.62 -20.27
C PRO A 363 -2.36 12.59 -19.07
N THR A 364 -2.63 13.88 -19.34
CA THR A 364 -2.74 14.92 -18.32
C THR A 364 -3.96 14.73 -17.42
N LEU A 365 -5.14 14.47 -18.01
CA LEU A 365 -6.39 14.23 -17.29
C LEU A 365 -6.31 12.95 -16.47
N VAL A 366 -5.81 11.85 -17.06
CA VAL A 366 -5.67 10.56 -16.37
C VAL A 366 -4.69 10.70 -15.21
N ALA A 367 -3.53 11.32 -15.41
CA ALA A 367 -2.58 11.58 -14.34
C ALA A 367 -3.20 12.44 -13.24
N GLY A 368 -3.86 13.54 -13.59
CA GLY A 368 -4.50 14.44 -12.62
C GLY A 368 -5.54 13.74 -11.75
N VAL A 369 -6.44 12.95 -12.36
CA VAL A 369 -7.46 12.17 -11.63
C VAL A 369 -6.81 11.13 -10.72
N MET A 370 -5.83 10.36 -11.23
CA MET A 370 -5.17 9.32 -10.45
C MET A 370 -4.36 9.90 -9.28
N LEU A 371 -3.63 10.99 -9.50
CA LEU A 371 -2.84 11.65 -8.44
C LEU A 371 -3.76 12.27 -7.39
N PHE A 372 -4.83 12.96 -7.79
CA PHE A 372 -5.81 13.53 -6.86
C PHE A 372 -6.50 12.44 -6.02
N ALA A 373 -6.94 11.34 -6.65
CA ALA A 373 -7.52 10.20 -5.95
C ALA A 373 -6.51 9.50 -5.02
N GLY A 374 -5.21 9.65 -5.28
CA GLY A 374 -4.12 9.05 -4.52
C GLY A 374 -3.81 9.77 -3.21
N ILE A 375 -4.19 11.05 -3.05
CA ILE A 375 -3.86 11.89 -1.88
C ILE A 375 -4.24 11.23 -0.54
N PRO A 376 -5.48 10.70 -0.35
CA PRO A 376 -5.83 10.03 0.91
C PRO A 376 -5.02 8.77 1.17
N GLY A 377 -4.70 8.02 0.12
CA GLY A 377 -3.85 6.83 0.20
C GLY A 377 -2.43 7.19 0.64
N TYR A 378 -1.86 8.25 0.08
CA TYR A 378 -0.55 8.76 0.47
C TYR A 378 -0.55 9.21 1.95
N ASN A 379 -1.58 9.94 2.38
CA ASN A 379 -1.71 10.35 3.77
C ASN A 379 -1.82 9.17 4.74
N ALA A 380 -2.58 8.14 4.37
CA ALA A 380 -2.67 6.91 5.15
C ALA A 380 -1.31 6.20 5.24
N ALA A 381 -0.57 6.13 4.13
CA ALA A 381 0.77 5.55 4.08
C ALA A 381 1.75 6.29 5.00
N VAL A 382 1.80 7.63 4.93
CA VAL A 382 2.65 8.44 5.82
C VAL A 382 2.28 8.21 7.29
N SER A 383 0.99 8.23 7.64
CA SER A 383 0.54 8.01 9.01
C SER A 383 0.88 6.61 9.52
N SER A 384 0.73 5.59 8.67
CA SER A 384 1.04 4.20 8.99
C SER A 384 2.53 4.02 9.23
N LEU A 385 3.37 4.50 8.30
CA LEU A 385 4.83 4.44 8.39
C LEU A 385 5.35 5.21 9.59
N HIS A 386 4.87 6.44 9.82
CA HIS A 386 5.26 7.23 10.99
C HIS A 386 4.95 6.49 12.30
N THR A 387 3.79 5.84 12.39
CA THR A 387 3.44 5.03 13.57
C THR A 387 4.45 3.91 13.76
N SER A 388 4.72 3.09 12.73
CA SER A 388 5.73 2.03 12.81
C SER A 388 7.13 2.56 13.13
N TYR A 389 7.49 3.73 12.59
CA TYR A 389 8.77 4.38 12.84
C TYR A 389 8.97 4.73 14.31
N THR A 390 7.92 5.18 15.02
CA THR A 390 8.02 5.48 16.46
C THR A 390 8.34 4.24 17.31
N TYR A 391 7.82 3.07 16.93
CA TYR A 391 8.15 1.79 17.58
C TYR A 391 9.59 1.38 17.28
N TRP A 392 9.97 1.38 16.00
CA TRP A 392 11.34 1.05 15.59
C TRP A 392 12.36 1.98 16.25
N LYS A 393 12.09 3.29 16.29
CA LYS A 393 12.99 4.29 16.87
C LYS A 393 13.15 4.12 18.37
N ALA A 394 12.08 3.75 19.08
CA ALA A 394 12.17 3.38 20.50
C ALA A 394 13.09 2.18 20.70
N GLY A 395 12.89 1.10 19.93
CA GLY A 395 13.73 -0.08 19.98
C GLY A 395 15.21 0.22 19.69
N ASP A 396 15.50 0.98 18.62
CA ASP A 396 16.86 1.42 18.28
C ASP A 396 17.50 2.23 19.42
N THR A 397 16.76 3.16 20.01
CA THR A 397 17.26 4.01 21.10
C THR A 397 17.53 3.19 22.37
N ILE A 398 16.62 2.29 22.75
CA ILE A 398 16.77 1.43 23.92
C ILE A 398 17.97 0.51 23.74
N CYS A 399 18.11 -0.16 22.59
CA CYS A 399 19.21 -1.08 22.35
C CYS A 399 20.57 -0.37 22.34
N ARG A 400 20.68 0.82 21.71
CA ARG A 400 21.91 1.62 21.75
C ARG A 400 22.26 2.07 23.16
N ARG A 401 21.27 2.48 23.96
CA ARG A 401 21.47 2.82 25.37
C ARG A 401 21.94 1.61 26.18
N ALA A 402 21.28 0.46 26.01
CA ALA A 402 21.66 -0.78 26.69
C ALA A 402 23.11 -1.15 26.38
N ALA A 403 23.51 -1.11 25.11
CA ALA A 403 24.88 -1.39 24.67
C ALA A 403 25.88 -0.42 25.30
N LYS A 404 25.60 0.89 25.28
CA LYS A 404 26.46 1.93 25.88
C LYS A 404 26.66 1.74 27.39
N HIS A 405 25.66 1.20 28.09
CA HIS A 405 25.70 0.96 29.54
C HIS A 405 26.03 -0.49 29.92
N ASN A 406 26.56 -1.29 28.99
CA ASN A 406 26.91 -2.71 29.21
C ASN A 406 25.74 -3.58 29.73
N ILE A 407 24.49 -3.22 29.40
CA ILE A 407 23.30 -3.99 29.73
C ILE A 407 23.14 -5.10 28.70
N ALA A 408 23.21 -6.36 29.13
CA ALA A 408 23.20 -7.51 28.23
C ALA A 408 21.84 -7.83 27.60
N HIS A 409 20.73 -7.43 28.23
CA HIS A 409 19.37 -7.78 27.83
C HIS A 409 18.53 -6.51 27.66
N ALA A 410 17.96 -6.31 26.48
CA ALA A 410 17.10 -5.17 26.20
C ALA A 410 15.66 -5.61 25.91
N ALA A 411 14.69 -4.89 26.49
CA ALA A 411 13.29 -5.03 26.18
C ALA A 411 12.84 -3.83 25.34
N VAL A 412 12.14 -4.08 24.23
CA VAL A 412 11.68 -3.04 23.29
C VAL A 412 10.17 -3.12 23.09
N PRO A 413 9.50 -2.00 22.76
CA PRO A 413 8.05 -2.01 22.58
C PRO A 413 7.65 -2.87 21.39
N GLY A 414 6.59 -3.67 21.56
CA GLY A 414 6.00 -4.47 20.48
C GLY A 414 5.26 -3.60 19.47
N MET A 415 5.48 -3.85 18.18
CA MET A 415 4.81 -3.11 17.11
C MET A 415 3.38 -3.62 16.90
N GLN A 416 2.44 -2.69 16.77
CA GLN A 416 1.04 -3.04 16.46
C GLN A 416 0.91 -3.61 15.04
N PRO A 417 -0.06 -4.51 14.78
CA PRO A 417 -0.27 -5.06 13.44
C PRO A 417 -0.55 -3.98 12.40
N VAL A 418 0.23 -4.00 11.33
CA VAL A 418 0.10 -3.11 10.19
C VAL A 418 -0.92 -3.68 9.20
N ASN A 419 -1.75 -2.80 8.61
CA ASN A 419 -2.78 -3.20 7.63
C ASN A 419 -2.65 -2.44 6.29
N ASP A 420 -1.60 -1.64 6.12
CA ASP A 420 -1.35 -0.83 4.94
C ASP A 420 -0.23 -1.46 4.09
N SER A 421 -0.49 -1.70 2.80
CA SER A 421 0.49 -2.25 1.85
C SER A 421 1.63 -1.30 1.50
N HIS A 422 1.53 -0.03 1.89
CA HIS A 422 2.62 0.95 1.74
C HIS A 422 3.58 0.96 2.93
N ASN A 423 3.35 0.09 3.92
CA ASN A 423 4.20 -0.02 5.10
C ASN A 423 4.95 -1.36 5.09
N ALA A 424 6.28 -1.31 5.17
CA ALA A 424 7.16 -2.48 5.13
C ALA A 424 6.81 -3.54 6.19
N TYR A 425 6.41 -3.11 7.39
CA TYR A 425 6.08 -4.00 8.50
C TYR A 425 4.73 -4.73 8.34
N LEU A 426 4.02 -4.56 7.22
CA LEU A 426 2.87 -5.39 6.86
C LEU A 426 3.26 -6.87 6.73
N THR A 427 4.40 -7.13 6.08
CA THR A 427 4.89 -8.50 5.85
C THR A 427 6.28 -8.73 6.42
N GLN A 428 7.04 -7.67 6.73
CA GLN A 428 8.36 -7.81 7.32
C GLN A 428 8.31 -7.88 8.85
N THR A 429 9.14 -8.78 9.38
CA THR A 429 9.23 -9.04 10.81
C THR A 429 9.91 -7.87 11.54
N TYR A 430 9.28 -7.44 12.63
CA TYR A 430 9.89 -6.67 13.71
C TYR A 430 10.18 -7.63 14.90
N VAL A 431 10.64 -7.13 16.05
CA VAL A 431 10.92 -7.98 17.23
C VAL A 431 9.71 -8.83 17.58
N SER A 432 9.92 -10.14 17.63
CA SER A 432 8.89 -11.14 17.87
C SER A 432 8.83 -11.51 19.36
N PRO A 433 7.62 -11.76 19.90
CA PRO A 433 7.47 -12.30 21.25
C PRO A 433 7.94 -13.77 21.35
N GLY A 434 8.04 -14.29 22.57
CA GLY A 434 8.49 -15.66 22.84
C GLY A 434 9.97 -15.77 23.18
N LYS A 435 10.56 -16.97 23.06
CA LYS A 435 11.96 -17.21 23.45
C LYS A 435 12.91 -16.47 22.49
N PRO A 436 13.61 -15.40 22.92
CA PRO A 436 14.36 -14.52 22.02
C PRO A 436 15.46 -15.25 21.25
N SER A 437 16.12 -16.24 21.87
CA SER A 437 17.18 -17.04 21.24
C SER A 437 16.69 -17.96 20.11
N LYS A 438 15.38 -18.17 19.98
CA LYS A 438 14.76 -18.94 18.89
C LYS A 438 14.13 -18.03 17.82
N GLN A 439 14.01 -16.74 18.10
CA GLN A 439 13.45 -15.77 17.16
C GLN A 439 14.58 -15.19 16.31
N TRP A 440 14.61 -15.59 15.03
CA TRP A 440 15.67 -15.25 14.08
C TRP A 440 15.97 -13.74 14.04
N PHE A 441 14.92 -12.92 13.95
CA PHE A 441 15.06 -11.47 13.91
C PHE A 441 15.63 -10.91 15.23
N ASN A 442 15.13 -11.38 16.37
CA ASN A 442 15.61 -10.91 17.69
C ASN A 442 17.09 -11.22 17.89
N VAL A 443 17.53 -12.40 17.41
CA VAL A 443 18.93 -12.82 17.47
C VAL A 443 19.82 -11.89 16.64
N TRP A 444 19.44 -11.57 15.40
CA TRP A 444 20.21 -10.64 14.56
C TRP A 444 20.17 -9.20 15.07
N MET A 445 19.03 -8.74 15.58
CA MET A 445 18.94 -7.42 16.20
C MET A 445 19.83 -7.33 17.45
N ALA A 446 19.85 -8.35 18.31
CA ALA A 446 20.74 -8.41 19.46
C ALA A 446 22.22 -8.37 19.04
N ALA A 447 22.58 -9.18 18.05
CA ALA A 447 23.93 -9.21 17.49
C ALA A 447 24.38 -7.84 16.93
N TYR A 448 23.50 -7.15 16.20
CA TYR A 448 23.77 -5.82 15.65
C TYR A 448 24.11 -4.78 16.72
N TYR A 449 23.41 -4.80 17.86
CA TYR A 449 23.66 -3.87 18.96
C TYR A 449 24.70 -4.36 19.97
N GLY A 450 25.27 -5.56 19.81
CA GLY A 450 26.20 -6.15 20.78
C GLY A 450 25.54 -6.62 22.09
N LEU A 451 24.27 -7.01 22.04
CA LEU A 451 23.47 -7.47 23.18
C LEU A 451 23.37 -9.01 23.19
N LYS A 452 23.11 -9.62 24.37
CA LYS A 452 22.82 -11.06 24.47
C LYS A 452 21.40 -11.40 24.00
N THR A 453 20.41 -10.58 24.35
CA THR A 453 19.03 -10.79 23.89
C THR A 453 18.26 -9.48 23.70
N VAL A 454 17.33 -9.48 22.74
CA VAL A 454 16.30 -8.46 22.59
C VAL A 454 14.92 -9.13 22.69
N THR A 455 14.07 -8.61 23.58
CA THR A 455 12.71 -9.12 23.83
C THR A 455 11.65 -8.05 23.61
N VAL A 456 10.40 -8.48 23.43
CA VAL A 456 9.25 -7.58 23.39
C VAL A 456 8.75 -7.33 24.81
N ASP A 457 8.50 -6.07 25.14
CA ASP A 457 7.75 -5.64 26.31
C ASP A 457 6.66 -4.64 25.90
N ASN A 458 5.39 -5.05 26.01
CA ASN A 458 4.25 -4.24 25.62
C ASN A 458 3.87 -3.17 26.67
N GLY A 459 4.51 -3.16 27.85
CA GLY A 459 4.41 -2.07 28.81
C GLY A 459 5.20 -0.83 28.39
N LEU A 460 6.11 -0.95 27.44
CA LEU A 460 6.91 0.16 26.93
C LEU A 460 6.16 0.97 25.86
N HIS A 461 6.29 2.29 25.93
CA HIS A 461 5.67 3.19 24.98
C HIS A 461 6.56 3.44 23.75
N PRO A 462 5.97 3.67 22.56
CA PRO A 462 6.73 4.09 21.38
C PRO A 462 7.38 5.46 21.58
N ALA A 463 8.43 5.74 20.79
CA ALA A 463 9.19 6.98 20.92
C ALA A 463 8.36 8.19 20.47
N LYS A 464 8.49 9.31 21.17
CA LYS A 464 7.95 10.60 20.70
C LYS A 464 8.87 11.15 19.61
N VAL A 465 8.50 10.92 18.35
CA VAL A 465 9.19 11.48 17.19
C VAL A 465 8.48 12.77 16.78
N PRO A 466 9.09 13.96 16.97
CA PRO A 466 8.45 15.21 16.59
C PRO A 466 8.35 15.32 15.07
N LEU A 467 7.16 15.69 14.58
CA LEU A 467 6.96 16.03 13.17
C LEU A 467 7.51 17.44 12.92
N ASN A 468 8.47 17.56 12.00
CA ASN A 468 8.95 18.87 11.55
C ASN A 468 7.89 19.54 10.68
N LYS A 469 6.97 20.30 11.30
CA LYS A 469 5.88 21.00 10.61
C LYS A 469 6.36 22.13 9.69
N ASN A 470 7.58 22.62 9.90
CA ASN A 470 8.21 23.62 9.02
C ASN A 470 8.99 22.97 7.87
N GLY A 471 9.12 21.64 7.88
CA GLY A 471 9.81 20.91 6.82
C GLY A 471 9.01 20.89 5.52
N ILE A 472 9.71 21.04 4.40
CA ILE A 472 9.11 21.07 3.06
C ILE A 472 8.24 19.83 2.76
N THR A 473 8.61 18.65 3.26
CA THR A 473 7.85 17.41 3.09
C THR A 473 6.50 17.45 3.81
N TRP A 474 6.47 17.92 5.06
CA TRP A 474 5.23 18.08 5.82
C TRP A 474 4.33 19.15 5.20
N GLN A 475 4.89 20.30 4.82
CA GLN A 475 4.13 21.37 4.15
C GLN A 475 3.52 20.88 2.84
N THR A 476 4.29 20.15 2.03
CA THR A 476 3.80 19.56 0.77
C THR A 476 2.61 18.63 1.01
N GLN A 477 2.73 17.71 1.96
CA GLN A 477 1.63 16.81 2.33
C GLN A 477 0.41 17.57 2.87
N HIS A 478 0.63 18.59 3.71
CA HIS A 478 -0.44 19.38 4.30
C HIS A 478 -1.23 20.15 3.24
N VAL A 479 -0.54 20.80 2.30
CA VAL A 479 -1.16 21.52 1.18
C VAL A 479 -2.00 20.57 0.31
N LEU A 480 -1.48 19.38 -0.03
CA LEU A 480 -2.24 18.37 -0.77
C LEU A 480 -3.53 17.96 -0.04
N THR A 481 -3.42 17.77 1.27
CA THR A 481 -4.54 17.36 2.12
C THR A 481 -5.61 18.44 2.20
N LEU A 482 -5.19 19.70 2.38
CA LEU A 482 -6.10 20.86 2.35
C LEU A 482 -6.79 20.99 0.99
N ALA A 483 -6.05 20.86 -0.11
CA ALA A 483 -6.62 20.90 -1.45
C ALA A 483 -7.67 19.80 -1.66
N TYR A 484 -7.35 18.56 -1.25
CA TYR A 484 -8.29 17.44 -1.33
C TYR A 484 -9.56 17.68 -0.50
N HIS A 485 -9.42 18.15 0.74
CA HIS A 485 -10.57 18.44 1.61
C HIS A 485 -11.40 19.63 1.13
N GLY A 486 -10.77 20.69 0.64
CA GLY A 486 -11.46 21.83 0.03
C GLY A 486 -12.36 21.36 -1.11
N TRP A 487 -11.81 20.58 -2.04
CA TRP A 487 -12.56 20.02 -3.17
C TRP A 487 -13.67 19.04 -2.75
N THR A 488 -13.40 18.13 -1.81
CA THR A 488 -14.39 17.11 -1.41
C THR A 488 -15.47 17.66 -0.47
N SER A 489 -15.20 18.74 0.27
CA SER A 489 -16.20 19.40 1.14
C SER A 489 -17.36 20.02 0.36
N LEU A 490 -17.17 20.32 -0.92
CA LEU A 490 -18.21 20.74 -1.86
C LEU A 490 -19.23 19.62 -2.16
N ILE A 491 -18.97 18.38 -1.69
CA ILE A 491 -19.78 17.18 -1.94
C ILE A 491 -20.30 16.64 -0.58
N LYS A 492 -21.49 17.10 -0.13
CA LYS A 492 -22.08 16.77 1.19
C LYS A 492 -22.46 15.27 1.37
N PRO A 493 -22.09 14.61 2.48
CA PRO A 493 -22.71 13.35 2.93
C PRO A 493 -23.74 13.54 4.08
N ILE A 494 -24.76 12.67 4.13
CA ILE A 494 -25.93 12.70 5.06
C ILE A 494 -25.68 11.89 6.36
N THR A 495 -26.13 12.38 7.53
CA THR A 495 -26.00 11.74 8.87
C THR A 495 -27.32 11.75 9.68
N ALA A 496 -27.56 10.77 10.57
CA ALA A 496 -28.81 10.59 11.37
C ALA A 496 -28.63 10.09 12.83
N LYS A 497 -29.61 10.42 13.70
CA LYS A 497 -29.73 10.44 15.22
C LYS A 497 -30.23 9.11 15.89
N ALA A 498 -30.22 8.96 17.25
CA ALA A 498 -30.48 7.70 18.03
C ALA A 498 -31.47 7.80 19.26
N ALA A 499 -31.97 6.66 19.83
CA ALA A 499 -33.11 6.46 20.79
C ALA A 499 -32.81 5.69 22.16
N ALA A 500 -33.81 5.43 23.06
CA ALA A 500 -33.78 5.28 24.58
C ALA A 500 -34.02 3.86 25.26
N PRO A 501 -33.82 3.65 26.63
CA PRO A 501 -33.72 2.32 27.36
C PRO A 501 -34.82 1.92 28.44
N GLU A 502 -34.73 0.69 29.05
CA GLU A 502 -35.68 -0.03 30.00
C GLU A 502 -35.21 -0.18 31.50
N THR A 503 -36.06 -0.61 32.47
CA THR A 503 -35.77 -0.65 33.96
C THR A 503 -36.25 -1.89 34.77
N ALA A 504 -35.59 -2.23 35.90
CA ALA A 504 -35.93 -3.29 36.89
C ALA A 504 -35.60 -2.89 38.36
N THR A 505 -36.15 -3.58 39.38
CA THR A 505 -36.03 -3.22 40.82
C THR A 505 -35.46 -4.34 41.70
N ILE A 506 -34.47 -4.02 42.54
CA ILE A 506 -33.88 -4.89 43.56
C ILE A 506 -34.64 -4.72 44.88
N ARG A 507 -34.96 -5.83 45.56
CA ARG A 507 -35.64 -5.89 46.85
C ARG A 507 -34.75 -6.55 47.90
N TYR A 508 -34.47 -5.86 49.00
CA TYR A 508 -33.62 -6.37 50.08
C TYR A 508 -34.45 -6.97 51.22
N VAL A 509 -34.12 -8.18 51.68
CA VAL A 509 -34.84 -8.90 52.75
C VAL A 509 -33.91 -9.36 53.87
N ASN A 510 -34.37 -9.29 55.12
CA ASN A 510 -33.61 -9.77 56.29
C ASN A 510 -33.80 -11.28 56.56
N SER A 511 -33.13 -11.82 57.58
CA SER A 511 -33.17 -13.25 57.94
C SER A 511 -34.57 -13.79 58.31
N ASN A 512 -35.54 -12.90 58.57
CA ASN A 512 -36.92 -13.25 58.91
C ASN A 512 -37.88 -13.02 57.72
N GLY A 513 -37.36 -12.73 56.53
CA GLY A 513 -38.14 -12.53 55.30
C GLY A 513 -38.78 -11.14 55.14
N LYS A 514 -38.53 -10.20 56.05
CA LYS A 514 -39.10 -8.83 56.00
C LYS A 514 -38.28 -7.93 55.06
N GLN A 515 -38.96 -7.16 54.21
CA GLN A 515 -38.32 -6.21 53.30
C GLN A 515 -37.72 -5.03 54.07
N VAL A 516 -36.44 -4.74 53.83
CA VAL A 516 -35.65 -3.70 54.52
C VAL A 516 -35.15 -2.59 53.58
N GLY A 517 -35.35 -2.69 52.27
CA GLY A 517 -35.06 -1.63 51.30
C GLY A 517 -35.27 -2.04 49.84
N THR A 518 -35.18 -1.07 48.92
CA THR A 518 -35.27 -1.29 47.47
C THR A 518 -34.30 -0.39 46.69
N GLU A 519 -33.91 -0.81 45.48
CA GLU A 519 -33.04 -0.05 44.56
C GLU A 519 -33.45 -0.30 43.10
N THR A 520 -33.43 0.72 42.23
CA THR A 520 -33.81 0.56 40.81
C THR A 520 -32.57 0.52 39.91
N ILE A 521 -32.53 -0.47 39.01
CA ILE A 521 -31.48 -0.68 38.02
C ILE A 521 -32.07 -0.56 36.60
N SER A 522 -31.29 -0.03 35.64
CA SER A 522 -31.76 0.21 34.26
C SER A 522 -30.85 -0.44 33.22
N GLY A 523 -31.43 -1.05 32.20
CA GLY A 523 -30.70 -1.80 31.17
C GLY A 523 -31.47 -1.88 29.86
N THR A 524 -30.88 -2.51 28.85
CA THR A 524 -31.59 -2.86 27.61
C THR A 524 -31.94 -4.35 27.66
N ALA A 525 -33.14 -4.73 27.22
CA ALA A 525 -33.58 -6.12 27.28
C ALA A 525 -32.55 -7.07 26.61
N GLY A 526 -32.18 -8.14 27.32
CA GLY A 526 -31.16 -9.12 26.93
C GLY A 526 -29.75 -8.84 27.48
N THR A 527 -29.53 -7.75 28.24
CA THR A 527 -28.24 -7.44 28.87
C THR A 527 -28.18 -7.87 30.33
N THR A 528 -27.00 -8.25 30.82
CA THR A 528 -26.76 -8.68 32.21
C THR A 528 -25.94 -7.63 32.97
N CYS A 529 -26.32 -7.33 34.22
CA CYS A 529 -25.59 -6.46 35.14
C CYS A 529 -25.08 -7.24 36.35
N SER A 530 -23.93 -6.84 36.91
CA SER A 530 -23.37 -7.45 38.12
C SER A 530 -24.06 -6.87 39.35
N LEU A 531 -24.37 -7.74 40.32
CA LEU A 531 -24.92 -7.38 41.62
C LEU A 531 -23.85 -7.38 42.71
N SER A 532 -22.56 -7.49 42.38
CA SER A 532 -21.47 -7.56 43.38
C SER A 532 -21.30 -6.29 44.23
N HIS A 533 -21.94 -5.19 43.83
CA HIS A 533 -21.86 -3.88 44.48
C HIS A 533 -23.13 -3.53 45.29
N VAL A 534 -24.13 -4.42 45.32
CA VAL A 534 -25.43 -4.15 45.96
C VAL A 534 -25.27 -4.06 47.48
N SER A 535 -25.87 -3.03 48.07
CA SER A 535 -25.81 -2.78 49.50
C SER A 535 -27.05 -2.01 49.97
N VAL A 536 -27.44 -2.20 51.22
CA VAL A 536 -28.57 -1.49 51.85
C VAL A 536 -28.12 -1.01 53.23
N ASN A 537 -28.46 0.23 53.57
CA ASN A 537 -27.97 0.89 54.77
C ASN A 537 -28.25 0.09 56.05
N GLY A 538 -27.22 -0.10 56.88
CA GLY A 538 -27.30 -0.84 58.14
C GLY A 538 -27.15 -2.36 58.00
N TYR A 539 -27.02 -2.91 56.78
CA TYR A 539 -26.94 -4.36 56.58
C TYR A 539 -25.79 -4.79 55.64
N LYS A 540 -25.18 -5.94 55.92
CA LYS A 540 -24.19 -6.63 55.11
C LYS A 540 -24.87 -7.72 54.28
N THR A 541 -24.54 -7.81 52.98
CA THR A 541 -25.09 -8.83 52.09
C THR A 541 -24.51 -10.21 52.40
N LEU A 542 -25.37 -11.24 52.34
CA LEU A 542 -24.97 -12.63 52.59
C LEU A 542 -24.33 -13.26 51.35
N ALA A 543 -23.45 -14.24 51.55
CA ALA A 543 -22.65 -14.84 50.48
C ALA A 543 -23.46 -15.61 49.42
N ASN A 544 -24.67 -16.08 49.76
CA ASN A 544 -25.50 -16.90 48.89
C ASN A 544 -26.44 -16.11 47.96
N ASN A 545 -26.17 -14.82 47.73
CA ASN A 545 -27.00 -13.96 46.88
C ASN A 545 -26.68 -14.11 45.37
N PRO A 546 -27.64 -13.82 44.48
CA PRO A 546 -27.40 -13.80 43.04
C PRO A 546 -26.32 -12.78 42.67
N GLN A 547 -25.30 -13.21 41.90
CA GLN A 547 -24.15 -12.36 41.56
C GLN A 547 -24.38 -11.48 40.32
N THR A 548 -25.40 -11.79 39.52
CA THR A 548 -25.73 -11.09 38.27
C THR A 548 -27.23 -11.14 37.99
N TYR A 549 -27.75 -10.13 37.28
CA TYR A 549 -29.16 -10.06 36.84
C TYR A 549 -29.29 -9.68 35.36
N THR A 550 -30.14 -10.38 34.60
CA THR A 550 -30.37 -10.15 33.16
C THR A 550 -31.73 -9.50 32.92
N PHE A 551 -31.74 -8.33 32.28
CA PHE A 551 -32.96 -7.60 31.96
C PHE A 551 -33.75 -8.28 30.85
N THR A 552 -35.06 -8.35 31.01
CA THR A 552 -36.01 -8.88 30.01
C THR A 552 -36.91 -7.75 29.48
N THR A 553 -37.82 -8.05 28.57
CA THR A 553 -38.86 -7.11 28.09
C THR A 553 -40.11 -7.08 28.99
N ALA A 554 -40.11 -7.79 30.12
CA ALA A 554 -41.25 -7.81 31.02
C ALA A 554 -41.36 -6.49 31.80
N ALA A 555 -42.58 -6.05 32.10
CA ALA A 555 -42.81 -4.90 32.98
C ALA A 555 -42.65 -5.31 34.45
N ASN A 556 -42.19 -4.37 35.31
CA ASN A 556 -42.08 -4.53 36.77
C ASN A 556 -41.22 -5.72 37.24
N GLN A 557 -40.02 -5.82 36.67
CA GLN A 557 -39.07 -6.89 36.97
C GLN A 557 -38.44 -6.73 38.37
N ILE A 558 -38.41 -7.81 39.18
CA ILE A 558 -37.91 -7.77 40.57
C ILE A 558 -36.83 -8.84 40.83
N VAL A 559 -35.75 -8.48 41.54
CA VAL A 559 -34.72 -9.40 42.04
C VAL A 559 -34.55 -9.24 43.56
N THR A 560 -34.42 -10.35 44.31
CA THR A 560 -34.34 -10.32 45.79
C THR A 560 -32.93 -10.60 46.31
N VAL A 561 -32.48 -9.84 47.31
CA VAL A 561 -31.13 -9.93 47.93
C VAL A 561 -31.26 -10.00 49.46
N SER A 562 -30.62 -10.99 50.09
CA SER A 562 -30.70 -11.26 51.53
C SER A 562 -29.54 -10.63 52.32
N VAL A 563 -29.83 -10.01 53.48
CA VAL A 563 -28.88 -9.16 54.23
C VAL A 563 -28.92 -9.37 55.77
N LYS A 564 -27.84 -9.01 56.49
CA LYS A 564 -27.66 -9.13 57.97
C LYS A 564 -27.20 -7.80 58.61
N ASP A 565 -27.78 -7.41 59.75
CA ASP A 565 -27.58 -6.09 60.40
C ASP A 565 -26.13 -5.86 60.92
N VAL A 566 -25.57 -4.65 60.75
CA VAL A 566 -24.18 -4.26 61.10
C VAL A 566 -23.98 -2.80 61.59
N GLY A 567 -25.03 -1.99 61.77
CA GLY A 567 -24.91 -0.62 62.31
C GLY A 567 -24.45 0.48 61.32
N VAL A 568 -24.58 1.76 61.73
CA VAL A 568 -24.74 2.92 60.82
C VAL A 568 -23.44 3.38 60.13
N THR A 569 -23.40 3.20 58.80
CA THR A 569 -22.40 3.74 57.86
C THR A 569 -23.00 4.88 57.01
N THR A 570 -22.17 5.79 56.46
CA THR A 570 -22.61 6.78 55.45
C THR A 570 -22.13 6.37 54.05
N SER A 571 -22.86 6.76 53.01
CA SER A 571 -22.60 6.39 51.62
C SER A 571 -22.40 7.61 50.73
N ALA A 572 -21.51 7.47 49.74
CA ALA A 572 -21.30 8.43 48.67
C ALA A 572 -21.31 7.71 47.32
N THR A 573 -21.65 8.41 46.24
CA THR A 573 -21.66 7.83 44.89
C THR A 573 -20.66 8.52 43.97
N ILE A 574 -19.73 7.74 43.42
CA ILE A 574 -18.88 8.19 42.32
C ILE A 574 -19.73 8.23 41.04
N LEU A 575 -19.77 9.39 40.38
CA LEU A 575 -20.46 9.61 39.12
C LEU A 575 -19.44 9.72 37.99
N TYR A 576 -19.40 8.74 37.09
CA TYR A 576 -18.58 8.81 35.89
C TYR A 576 -19.31 9.63 34.83
N ARG A 577 -18.77 10.80 34.47
CA ARG A 577 -19.39 11.73 33.50
C ARG A 577 -18.51 11.94 32.28
N VAL A 578 -19.15 11.99 31.11
CA VAL A 578 -18.45 12.34 29.86
C VAL A 578 -18.29 13.86 29.78
N LYS A 579 -17.04 14.34 29.79
CA LYS A 579 -16.69 15.78 29.88
C LYS A 579 -17.35 16.65 28.81
N LYS A 580 -17.52 16.11 27.59
CA LYS A 580 -18.13 16.84 26.45
C LYS A 580 -19.66 16.91 26.49
N THR A 581 -20.34 15.96 27.12
CA THR A 581 -21.81 15.83 27.04
C THR A 581 -22.51 15.92 28.39
N GLY A 582 -21.77 15.92 29.50
CA GLY A 582 -22.30 15.92 30.87
C GLY A 582 -23.01 14.61 31.27
N LYS A 583 -23.17 13.67 30.33
CA LYS A 583 -23.92 12.42 30.52
C LYS A 583 -23.23 11.51 31.52
N ILE A 584 -23.98 11.01 32.50
CA ILE A 584 -23.52 10.00 33.44
C ILE A 584 -23.47 8.66 32.71
N VAL A 585 -22.28 8.04 32.68
CA VAL A 585 -22.01 6.77 32.00
C VAL A 585 -21.69 5.64 32.98
N GLY A 586 -21.53 5.93 34.26
CA GLY A 586 -21.37 4.93 35.31
C GLY A 586 -21.66 5.55 36.67
N ARG A 587 -22.08 4.73 37.62
CA ARG A 587 -22.19 5.08 39.04
C ARG A 587 -21.52 3.98 39.84
N GLU A 588 -20.75 4.36 40.85
CA GLU A 588 -20.10 3.41 41.75
C GLU A 588 -20.34 3.88 43.19
N PRO A 589 -21.08 3.13 44.00
CA PRO A 589 -21.29 3.47 45.39
C PRO A 589 -20.02 3.17 46.19
N ILE A 590 -19.66 4.07 47.09
CA ILE A 590 -18.61 3.91 48.08
C ILE A 590 -19.19 4.16 49.47
N ASN A 591 -18.79 3.34 50.44
CA ASN A 591 -19.26 3.44 51.82
C ASN A 591 -18.07 3.70 52.75
N GLY A 592 -18.29 4.51 53.78
CA GLY A 592 -17.23 4.84 54.73
C GLY A 592 -17.77 5.50 55.99
N ARG A 593 -16.89 5.74 56.95
CA ARG A 593 -17.23 6.48 58.17
C ARG A 593 -17.12 7.99 57.91
N VAL A 594 -17.98 8.77 58.54
CA VAL A 594 -17.92 10.25 58.47
C VAL A 594 -16.52 10.71 58.90
N GLY A 595 -15.87 11.54 58.09
CA GLY A 595 -14.50 12.04 58.30
C GLY A 595 -13.39 11.20 57.68
N GLN A 596 -13.66 9.96 57.26
CA GLN A 596 -12.67 9.08 56.64
C GLN A 596 -12.35 9.51 55.21
N THR A 597 -11.07 9.45 54.83
CA THR A 597 -10.63 9.62 53.44
C THR A 597 -10.54 8.27 52.75
N TYR A 598 -11.03 8.18 51.52
CA TYR A 598 -11.13 6.99 50.70
C TYR A 598 -10.42 7.24 49.37
N ASP A 599 -9.55 6.31 48.98
CA ASP A 599 -8.84 6.36 47.71
C ASP A 599 -9.79 5.98 46.57
N ILE A 600 -9.98 6.88 45.62
CA ILE A 600 -10.82 6.68 44.43
C ILE A 600 -9.99 6.66 43.15
N SER A 601 -8.65 6.68 43.20
CA SER A 601 -7.73 6.74 42.07
C SER A 601 -7.95 5.63 41.04
N ASN A 602 -8.29 4.43 41.51
CA ASN A 602 -8.57 3.25 40.69
C ASN A 602 -10.00 3.18 40.13
N GLY A 603 -10.87 4.12 40.51
CA GLY A 603 -12.24 4.18 40.02
C GLY A 603 -12.32 4.25 38.49
N SER A 604 -12.95 3.27 37.86
CA SER A 604 -13.09 3.21 36.40
C SER A 604 -14.47 2.71 36.00
N THR A 605 -14.85 2.93 34.74
CA THR A 605 -16.11 2.42 34.20
C THR A 605 -15.90 1.76 32.85
N THR A 606 -16.47 0.56 32.69
CA THR A 606 -16.25 -0.29 31.51
C THR A 606 -16.55 0.44 30.20
N GLY A 607 -15.61 0.36 29.26
CA GLY A 607 -15.73 0.99 27.93
C GLY A 607 -15.40 2.48 27.90
N TYR A 608 -14.91 3.08 28.99
CA TYR A 608 -14.47 4.46 29.04
C TYR A 608 -13.10 4.57 29.71
N THR A 609 -12.31 5.55 29.28
CA THR A 609 -11.01 5.85 29.86
C THR A 609 -11.14 7.06 30.78
N THR A 610 -10.53 7.00 31.96
CA THR A 610 -10.51 8.08 32.94
C THR A 610 -9.59 9.21 32.51
N ASP A 611 -10.03 10.45 32.70
CA ASP A 611 -9.22 11.65 32.46
C ASP A 611 -8.15 11.79 33.57
N ASP A 612 -6.93 12.16 33.18
CA ASP A 612 -5.78 12.34 34.07
C ASP A 612 -5.95 13.53 35.05
N THR A 613 -6.94 14.40 34.80
CA THR A 613 -7.24 15.58 35.65
C THR A 613 -8.19 15.28 36.82
N ASN A 614 -8.55 14.01 37.05
CA ASN A 614 -9.43 13.61 38.14
C ASN A 614 -8.73 13.62 39.51
N ARG A 615 -9.51 13.89 40.57
CA ARG A 615 -9.03 13.75 41.96
C ARG A 615 -8.85 12.27 42.32
N GLU A 616 -7.83 11.98 43.11
CA GLU A 616 -7.46 10.62 43.52
C GLU A 616 -8.08 10.17 44.84
N SER A 617 -8.63 11.09 45.65
CA SER A 617 -9.21 10.76 46.97
C SER A 617 -10.54 11.49 47.24
N TYR A 618 -11.40 10.89 48.05
CA TYR A 618 -12.67 11.45 48.52
C TYR A 618 -12.81 11.36 50.04
N LYS A 619 -13.27 12.43 50.71
CA LYS A 619 -13.50 12.44 52.17
C LYS A 619 -14.99 12.41 52.48
N PHE A 620 -15.42 11.41 53.25
CA PHE A 620 -16.81 11.25 53.66
C PHE A 620 -17.24 12.33 54.66
N THR A 621 -18.44 12.86 54.48
CA THR A 621 -19.06 13.88 55.34
C THR A 621 -20.36 13.36 55.95
N SER A 622 -20.97 14.12 56.85
CA SER A 622 -22.30 13.84 57.40
C SER A 622 -23.44 14.23 56.46
N ALA A 623 -23.13 14.81 55.29
CA ALA A 623 -24.15 15.25 54.34
C ALA A 623 -24.90 14.06 53.71
N PRO A 624 -26.23 14.13 53.56
CA PRO A 624 -27.00 13.13 52.83
C PRO A 624 -26.74 13.23 51.31
N GLY A 625 -26.78 12.09 50.60
CA GLY A 625 -26.75 12.07 49.13
C GLY A 625 -25.41 12.50 48.49
N GLN A 626 -24.29 12.25 49.17
CA GLN A 626 -22.95 12.65 48.72
C GLN A 626 -22.59 12.08 47.35
N THR A 627 -22.01 12.93 46.49
CA THR A 627 -21.53 12.51 45.16
C THR A 627 -20.15 13.07 44.86
N VAL A 628 -19.35 12.31 44.12
CA VAL A 628 -18.05 12.74 43.58
C VAL A 628 -18.00 12.45 42.10
N THR A 629 -17.62 13.42 41.27
CA THR A 629 -17.59 13.23 39.81
C THR A 629 -16.20 12.82 39.34
N ARG A 630 -16.12 11.75 38.55
CA ARG A 630 -14.94 11.41 37.74
C ARG A 630 -15.23 11.59 36.25
N TRP A 631 -14.39 12.36 35.58
CA TRP A 631 -14.51 12.62 34.15
C TRP A 631 -13.90 11.49 33.33
N VAL A 632 -14.62 11.04 32.31
CA VAL A 632 -14.21 9.94 31.43
C VAL A 632 -14.49 10.27 29.96
N HIS A 633 -13.86 9.54 29.04
CA HIS A 633 -14.14 9.60 27.60
C HIS A 633 -14.34 8.21 27.00
N PRO A 634 -15.14 8.07 25.91
CA PRO A 634 -15.35 6.76 25.28
C PRO A 634 -14.04 6.11 24.87
N ALA A 635 -13.85 4.84 25.23
CA ALA A 635 -12.72 4.06 24.78
C ALA A 635 -12.98 3.54 23.34
N SER A 636 -11.97 3.55 22.50
CA SER A 636 -12.02 2.90 21.18
C SER A 636 -11.98 1.38 21.33
N GLN A 637 -12.97 0.68 20.78
CA GLN A 637 -13.05 -0.78 20.83
C GLN A 637 -12.84 -1.40 19.46
N ILE A 638 -12.08 -2.49 19.41
CA ILE A 638 -11.83 -3.25 18.18
C ILE A 638 -12.95 -4.27 17.99
N ILE A 639 -13.59 -4.20 16.83
CA ILE A 639 -14.68 -5.08 16.44
C ILE A 639 -14.23 -5.89 15.24
N THR A 640 -14.33 -7.21 15.33
CA THR A 640 -14.02 -8.12 14.22
C THR A 640 -15.30 -8.47 13.47
N ILE A 641 -15.38 -8.10 12.20
CA ILE A 641 -16.56 -8.35 11.36
C ILE A 641 -16.22 -9.51 10.42
N ALA A 642 -16.79 -10.69 10.67
CA ALA A 642 -16.63 -11.87 9.85
C ALA A 642 -17.79 -11.97 8.84
N PHE A 643 -17.51 -11.75 7.56
CA PHE A 643 -18.50 -11.88 6.49
C PHE A 643 -18.55 -13.32 5.97
N LEU A 644 -19.70 -13.99 6.11
CA LEU A 644 -19.91 -15.38 5.68
C LEU A 644 -20.84 -15.47 4.46
N ARG A 645 -20.50 -16.36 3.53
CA ARG A 645 -21.39 -16.79 2.44
C ARG A 645 -21.61 -18.29 2.59
N ASN A 646 -22.86 -18.71 2.80
CA ASN A 646 -23.24 -20.12 2.95
C ASN A 646 -22.35 -20.88 3.97
N GLY A 647 -21.99 -20.24 5.09
CA GLY A 647 -21.12 -20.83 6.10
C GLY A 647 -19.61 -20.67 5.86
N THR A 648 -19.18 -20.29 4.66
CA THR A 648 -17.76 -20.05 4.36
C THR A 648 -17.35 -18.60 4.61
N LEU A 649 -16.22 -18.38 5.29
CA LEU A 649 -15.66 -17.05 5.54
C LEU A 649 -15.19 -16.41 4.23
N VAL A 650 -15.76 -15.25 3.90
CA VAL A 650 -15.45 -14.48 2.69
C VAL A 650 -14.39 -13.42 2.97
N ARG A 651 -14.53 -12.71 4.09
CA ARG A 651 -13.61 -11.65 4.49
C ARG A 651 -13.80 -11.34 5.96
N THR A 652 -12.71 -10.99 6.63
CA THR A 652 -12.74 -10.39 7.97
C THR A 652 -12.35 -8.91 7.87
N LYS A 653 -13.07 -8.03 8.55
CA LYS A 653 -12.74 -6.61 8.66
C LYS A 653 -12.71 -6.20 10.12
N LYS A 654 -11.61 -5.61 10.57
CA LYS A 654 -11.57 -4.98 11.90
C LYS A 654 -12.01 -3.52 11.79
N ALA A 655 -12.76 -3.04 12.77
CA ALA A 655 -13.15 -1.64 12.89
C ALA A 655 -12.92 -1.17 14.31
N ALA A 656 -12.24 -0.03 14.47
CA ALA A 656 -12.17 0.67 15.74
C ALA A 656 -13.35 1.63 15.82
N VAL A 657 -14.22 1.45 16.81
CA VAL A 657 -15.39 2.31 17.01
C VAL A 657 -15.50 2.59 18.51
N GLU A 658 -15.73 3.86 18.86
CA GLU A 658 -15.86 4.30 20.24
C GLU A 658 -17.11 3.73 20.92
N THR A 659 -17.01 3.46 22.22
CA THR A 659 -18.13 3.04 23.06
C THR A 659 -19.33 3.98 22.91
N GLY A 660 -20.51 3.42 22.65
CA GLY A 660 -21.76 4.17 22.47
C GLY A 660 -21.99 4.72 21.06
N HIS A 661 -21.00 4.66 20.17
CA HIS A 661 -21.19 5.04 18.77
C HIS A 661 -21.82 3.91 17.94
N SER A 662 -22.69 4.28 17.00
CA SER A 662 -23.25 3.33 16.03
C SER A 662 -22.50 3.38 14.71
N PHE A 663 -22.26 2.22 14.11
CA PHE A 663 -21.73 2.11 12.76
C PHE A 663 -22.65 1.27 11.87
N LYS A 664 -22.66 1.60 10.58
CA LYS A 664 -23.39 0.86 9.55
C LYS A 664 -22.45 -0.17 8.91
N LEU A 665 -22.90 -1.41 8.79
CA LEU A 665 -22.19 -2.44 8.06
C LEU A 665 -22.11 -2.09 6.58
N LYS A 666 -20.88 -1.92 6.10
CA LYS A 666 -20.59 -1.90 4.66
C LYS A 666 -20.13 -3.30 4.28
N PRO A 667 -20.96 -4.07 3.52
CA PRO A 667 -20.53 -5.37 3.04
C PRO A 667 -19.27 -5.23 2.16
N PRO A 668 -18.43 -6.27 2.09
CA PRO A 668 -17.25 -6.26 1.23
C PRO A 668 -17.63 -6.04 -0.23
N PHE A 669 -16.72 -5.41 -0.98
CA PHE A 669 -16.94 -5.12 -2.39
C PHE A 669 -17.38 -6.38 -3.14
N GLY A 670 -18.51 -6.28 -3.83
CA GLY A 670 -19.09 -7.41 -4.55
C GLY A 670 -20.14 -8.22 -3.82
N TYR A 671 -20.50 -7.82 -2.60
CA TYR A 671 -21.49 -8.51 -1.78
C TYR A 671 -22.54 -7.51 -1.25
N ARG A 672 -23.74 -8.03 -0.97
CA ARG A 672 -24.78 -7.34 -0.20
C ARG A 672 -25.10 -8.13 1.06
N LEU A 673 -25.61 -7.47 2.08
CA LEU A 673 -26.15 -8.16 3.25
C LEU A 673 -27.26 -9.13 2.83
N ALA A 674 -27.32 -10.30 3.47
CA ALA A 674 -28.43 -11.23 3.27
C ALA A 674 -29.76 -10.61 3.72
N LYS A 675 -30.88 -11.12 3.19
CA LYS A 675 -32.23 -10.69 3.61
C LYS A 675 -32.34 -10.93 5.13
N ASN A 676 -32.82 -9.92 5.87
CA ASN A 676 -32.97 -9.91 7.33
C ASN A 676 -31.66 -9.85 8.16
N GLN A 677 -30.50 -9.57 7.56
CA GLN A 677 -29.27 -9.32 8.31
C GLN A 677 -29.25 -7.89 8.88
N GLN A 678 -29.00 -7.75 10.19
CA GLN A 678 -28.83 -6.46 10.86
C GLN A 678 -27.72 -5.64 10.20
N SER A 679 -28.02 -4.37 9.89
CA SER A 679 -27.15 -3.47 9.12
C SER A 679 -26.51 -2.36 9.94
N ARG A 680 -26.92 -2.16 11.21
CA ARG A 680 -26.40 -1.15 12.12
C ARG A 680 -26.13 -1.78 13.49
N TYR A 681 -24.96 -1.51 14.03
CA TYR A 681 -24.53 -1.97 15.35
C TYR A 681 -24.13 -0.77 16.17
N THR A 682 -24.48 -0.77 17.46
CA THR A 682 -24.01 0.20 18.44
C THR A 682 -23.01 -0.50 19.32
N VAL A 683 -21.84 0.13 19.54
CA VAL A 683 -20.78 -0.46 20.36
C VAL A 683 -21.19 -0.38 21.83
N PRO A 684 -21.45 -1.50 22.51
CA PRO A 684 -21.77 -1.51 23.91
C PRO A 684 -20.49 -1.30 24.74
N LYS A 685 -20.66 -1.04 26.04
CA LYS A 685 -19.52 -0.83 26.96
C LYS A 685 -18.57 -2.02 27.02
N GLN A 686 -19.08 -3.23 26.79
CA GLN A 686 -18.39 -4.50 26.96
C GLN A 686 -17.61 -4.99 25.74
N GLY A 687 -17.74 -4.37 24.56
CA GLY A 687 -17.25 -4.99 23.31
C GLY A 687 -18.36 -5.61 22.47
N LEU A 688 -18.24 -5.49 21.15
CA LEU A 688 -18.96 -6.38 20.22
C LEU A 688 -18.15 -7.64 19.88
N GLY A 689 -16.87 -7.68 20.24
CA GLY A 689 -15.98 -8.80 19.91
C GLY A 689 -16.00 -9.13 18.42
N THR A 690 -16.40 -10.36 18.09
CA THR A 690 -16.57 -10.81 16.70
C THR A 690 -18.04 -10.86 16.31
N ILE A 691 -18.43 -10.05 15.32
CA ILE A 691 -19.77 -10.07 14.72
C ILE A 691 -19.75 -10.86 13.41
N THR A 692 -20.74 -11.73 13.28
CA THR A 692 -20.88 -12.63 12.13
C THR A 692 -21.97 -12.12 11.19
N VAL A 693 -21.59 -11.83 9.94
CA VAL A 693 -22.45 -11.13 8.97
C VAL A 693 -22.68 -12.00 7.74
N LYS A 694 -23.92 -12.44 7.54
CA LYS A 694 -24.29 -13.21 6.34
C LYS A 694 -24.37 -12.29 5.12
N VAL A 695 -23.67 -12.65 4.05
CA VAL A 695 -23.61 -11.88 2.80
C VAL A 695 -23.98 -12.73 1.58
N ARG A 696 -24.58 -12.08 0.58
CA ARG A 696 -24.89 -12.64 -0.74
C ARG A 696 -24.04 -11.95 -1.80
N ARG A 697 -23.44 -12.73 -2.71
CA ARG A 697 -22.68 -12.18 -3.85
C ARG A 697 -23.61 -11.40 -4.77
N LEU A 698 -23.23 -10.19 -5.12
CA LEU A 698 -23.95 -9.39 -6.12
C LEU A 698 -23.61 -9.92 -7.53
N LYS A 699 -24.59 -9.88 -8.44
CA LYS A 699 -24.35 -10.10 -9.87
C LYS A 699 -23.29 -9.10 -10.36
N LEU A 700 -22.39 -9.53 -11.25
CA LEU A 700 -21.21 -8.77 -11.70
C LEU A 700 -21.58 -7.33 -12.09
N TRP A 701 -22.61 -7.14 -12.91
CA TRP A 701 -23.10 -5.84 -13.40
C TRP A 701 -23.56 -4.88 -12.31
N VAL A 702 -24.23 -5.36 -11.27
CA VAL A 702 -24.69 -4.52 -10.14
C VAL A 702 -23.51 -4.05 -9.28
N ARG A 703 -22.40 -4.79 -9.28
CA ARG A 703 -21.15 -4.40 -8.59
C ARG A 703 -20.42 -3.29 -9.33
N LEU A 704 -20.41 -3.37 -10.66
CA LEU A 704 -19.84 -2.36 -11.54
C LEU A 704 -20.59 -1.03 -11.39
N MET A 705 -21.92 -1.07 -11.38
CA MET A 705 -22.76 0.14 -11.36
C MET A 705 -22.90 0.81 -9.97
N LYS A 706 -22.66 0.14 -8.84
CA LYS A 706 -22.83 0.76 -7.50
C LYS A 706 -21.60 1.51 -6.98
N ASN A 707 -20.51 1.53 -7.74
CA ASN A 707 -19.30 2.25 -7.36
C ASN A 707 -19.27 3.58 -8.12
N GLY A 708 -19.63 4.70 -7.46
CA GLY A 708 -19.68 6.02 -8.08
C GLY A 708 -18.37 6.43 -8.76
N ASN A 709 -17.22 6.07 -8.18
CA ASN A 709 -15.92 6.33 -8.79
C ASN A 709 -15.72 5.50 -10.07
N LEU A 710 -16.20 4.25 -10.09
CA LEU A 710 -16.13 3.40 -11.27
C LEU A 710 -17.11 3.85 -12.36
N GLN A 711 -18.28 4.38 -11.99
CA GLN A 711 -19.21 4.98 -12.94
C GLN A 711 -18.58 6.19 -13.64
N LEU A 712 -17.89 7.07 -12.91
CA LEU A 712 -17.17 8.20 -13.50
C LEU A 712 -16.03 7.75 -14.42
N VAL A 713 -15.29 6.71 -14.05
CA VAL A 713 -14.25 6.12 -14.91
C VAL A 713 -14.87 5.53 -16.18
N LEU A 714 -15.97 4.78 -16.07
CA LEU A 714 -16.67 4.20 -17.22
C LEU A 714 -17.22 5.30 -18.16
N ILE A 715 -17.82 6.36 -17.60
CA ILE A 715 -18.26 7.53 -18.36
C ILE A 715 -17.06 8.17 -19.08
N GLY A 716 -15.93 8.36 -18.39
CA GLY A 716 -14.71 8.90 -18.97
C GLY A 716 -14.17 8.04 -20.13
N ILE A 717 -14.19 6.72 -19.99
CA ILE A 717 -13.80 5.78 -21.06
C ILE A 717 -14.76 5.90 -22.25
N VAL A 718 -16.08 5.94 -22.02
CA VAL A 718 -17.06 6.10 -23.10
C VAL A 718 -16.87 7.42 -23.84
N ILE A 719 -16.70 8.53 -23.11
CA ILE A 719 -16.41 9.84 -23.70
C ILE A 719 -15.13 9.78 -24.53
N PHE A 720 -14.05 9.19 -23.99
CA PHE A 720 -12.80 9.02 -24.71
C PHE A 720 -12.99 8.24 -26.02
N LEU A 721 -13.67 7.09 -25.98
CA LEU A 721 -13.90 6.26 -27.17
C LEU A 721 -14.75 6.98 -28.22
N VAL A 722 -15.79 7.72 -27.81
CA VAL A 722 -16.62 8.51 -28.72
C VAL A 722 -15.80 9.62 -29.38
N CYS A 723 -15.06 10.40 -28.59
CA CYS A 723 -14.20 11.47 -29.09
C CYS A 723 -13.11 10.94 -30.02
N ASP A 724 -12.46 9.83 -29.66
CA ASP A 724 -11.43 9.20 -30.49
C ASP A 724 -11.99 8.74 -31.82
N THR A 725 -13.14 8.06 -31.80
CA THR A 725 -13.80 7.57 -33.02
C THR A 725 -14.15 8.73 -33.95
N PHE A 726 -14.66 9.84 -33.41
CA PHE A 726 -14.95 11.05 -34.19
C PHE A 726 -13.70 11.65 -34.82
N ILE A 727 -12.60 11.78 -34.06
CA ILE A 727 -11.32 12.28 -34.58
C ILE A 727 -10.80 11.37 -35.70
N ALA A 728 -10.88 10.05 -35.50
CA ALA A 728 -10.41 9.08 -36.46
C ALA A 728 -11.22 9.12 -37.77
N ILE A 729 -12.55 9.27 -37.70
CA ILE A 729 -13.41 9.45 -38.88
C ILE A 729 -13.03 10.73 -39.64
N ARG A 730 -12.80 11.83 -38.93
CA ARG A 730 -12.40 13.11 -39.54
C ARG A 730 -11.07 13.00 -40.28
N GLN A 731 -10.04 12.44 -39.63
CA GLN A 731 -8.71 12.27 -40.25
C GLN A 731 -8.75 11.38 -41.49
N ARG A 732 -9.64 10.37 -41.51
CA ARG A 732 -9.84 9.52 -42.69
C ARG A 732 -10.44 10.29 -43.86
N ARG A 733 -11.44 11.16 -43.60
CA ARG A 733 -12.01 12.03 -44.64
C ARG A 733 -10.95 12.97 -45.21
N ASP A 734 -10.23 13.68 -44.34
CA ASP A 734 -9.15 14.59 -44.75
C ASP A 734 -8.10 13.87 -45.61
N SER A 735 -7.74 12.63 -45.26
CA SER A 735 -6.77 11.82 -46.03
C SER A 735 -7.33 11.35 -47.38
N ALA A 736 -8.60 10.99 -47.46
CA ALA A 736 -9.26 10.61 -48.71
C ALA A 736 -9.40 11.81 -49.66
N ASP A 737 -9.72 12.99 -49.13
CA ASP A 737 -9.81 14.24 -49.90
C ASP A 737 -8.43 14.66 -50.44
N LEU A 738 -7.37 14.49 -49.65
CA LEU A 738 -5.98 14.69 -50.08
C LEU A 738 -5.56 13.70 -51.19
N ALA A 739 -5.92 12.43 -51.06
CA ALA A 739 -5.62 11.44 -52.09
C ALA A 739 -6.38 11.72 -53.40
N LEU A 740 -7.64 12.15 -53.30
CA LEU A 740 -8.46 12.53 -54.46
C LEU A 740 -7.90 13.78 -55.16
N SER A 741 -7.53 14.82 -54.40
CA SER A 741 -6.93 16.04 -54.96
C SER A 741 -5.56 15.79 -55.60
N ALA A 742 -4.71 14.95 -55.01
CA ALA A 742 -3.44 14.54 -55.62
C ALA A 742 -3.65 13.77 -56.93
N LYS A 743 -4.65 12.88 -56.98
CA LYS A 743 -5.01 12.16 -58.21
C LYS A 743 -5.53 13.10 -59.29
N LEU A 744 -6.41 14.04 -58.95
CA LEU A 744 -6.91 15.05 -59.88
C LEU A 744 -5.77 15.94 -60.43
N GLN A 745 -4.82 16.35 -59.60
CA GLN A 745 -3.64 17.10 -60.07
C GLN A 745 -2.76 16.28 -61.01
N GLN A 746 -2.58 14.99 -60.73
CA GLN A 746 -1.84 14.09 -61.61
C GLN A 746 -2.55 13.91 -62.95
N ASP A 747 -3.87 13.70 -62.93
CA ASP A 747 -4.71 13.55 -64.13
C ASP A 747 -4.64 14.83 -65.00
N ILE A 748 -4.75 16.03 -64.40
CA ILE A 748 -4.59 17.32 -65.10
C ILE A 748 -3.20 17.46 -65.73
N ALA A 749 -2.12 17.12 -65.01
CA ALA A 749 -0.76 17.20 -65.53
C ALA A 749 -0.51 16.24 -66.71
N THR A 750 -1.13 15.06 -66.70
CA THR A 750 -1.07 14.14 -67.85
C THR A 750 -1.88 14.62 -69.05
N ASP A 751 -2.94 15.39 -68.84
CA ASP A 751 -3.79 15.92 -69.92
C ASP A 751 -3.16 17.17 -70.58
N GLU A 752 -2.46 18.01 -69.81
CA GLU A 752 -1.66 19.12 -70.36
C GLU A 752 -0.48 18.62 -71.22
N ASN A 753 0.16 17.51 -70.85
CA ASN A 753 1.22 16.88 -71.66
C ASN A 753 0.71 16.19 -72.95
N LYS A 754 -0.61 16.06 -73.13
CA LYS A 754 -1.23 15.50 -74.34
C LYS A 754 -1.74 16.57 -75.32
N LYS A 755 -1.65 17.86 -75.00
CA LYS A 755 -1.96 18.92 -75.97
C LYS A 755 -0.85 18.98 -77.03
N PRO A 756 -1.15 18.80 -78.33
CA PRO A 756 -0.15 18.92 -79.37
C PRO A 756 0.38 20.37 -79.40
N ALA A 757 1.69 20.52 -79.50
CA ALA A 757 2.32 21.80 -79.77
C ALA A 757 1.71 22.38 -81.05
N LYS A 758 0.86 23.41 -80.92
CA LYS A 758 0.45 24.22 -82.07
C LYS A 758 1.71 24.91 -82.59
N SER A 759 2.21 24.45 -83.73
CA SER A 759 3.12 25.20 -84.58
C SER A 759 2.46 26.52 -84.92
N ILE A 760 2.99 27.60 -84.35
CA ILE A 760 2.69 28.96 -84.80
C ILE A 760 3.64 29.23 -85.96
N ASP A 761 3.20 28.85 -87.16
CA ASP A 761 3.63 29.50 -88.40
C ASP A 761 2.69 30.68 -88.64
N ALA A 762 3.22 31.91 -88.62
CA ALA A 762 2.66 33.04 -89.35
C ALA A 762 3.65 34.23 -89.41
N LYS A 763 4.24 34.38 -90.61
CA LYS A 763 4.82 35.57 -91.26
C LYS A 763 6.07 36.23 -90.70
#